data_AF-A0A812DJ33-F1
#
_entry.id   AF-A0A812DJ33-F1
#
_cell.length_a   1.000
_cell.length_b   1.000
_cell.length_c   1.000
_cell.angle_alpha   90.00
_cell.angle_beta   90.00
_cell.angle_gamma   90.00
#
_symmetry.space_group_name_H-M   'P 1'
#
loop_
_entity.id
_entity.type
_entity.pdbx_description
1 polymer ?
#
loop_
_entity_poly.entity_id
_entity_poly.type
_entity_poly.pdbx_seq_one_letter_code
_entity_poly.pdbx_strand_id
1 'polypeptide(L)'
;MNRDKKPPPKKWTDHSLGTHGFLQLKEVKLHYVANGDEYKPLMLLLHGFPECWYSWRHQLKEFRKSYRVVAIDQRGYSLSDKPKGRRHYTKEKLSSDVAEVIEALGYNECVLVGHDWGAIIAWVTAERFPEKVSNLIIMNCPHPVVFQEHLFTNFSQVRKSWYIFYFQIPYLPEYVLAKNDFEALSNMFTSKAGVRKENMDPEDIEIYKYVFAQKGALTGAINYYRASVYEKPLQPPKDSLKMPVLIIWGSKDIYLEKEMADACGKFVSNLSVKYVDNATHFVQLDQPDVVNNLMWQFLNRDGKPPPKKWNDPTLGEHGFLQLKEIKLHYVASGDEDKPLMLFIHGLLDCWYTWRYQIREFSKNYRVVAINLRGYSLSDCPKEKSSYTLLKNSADVVEVIEALGYKDCTLVGYSYGAAIAMIAAFQCPEKVSKLVIFNTAVYPAYKKHMFNELADVRFMSPHLYAAVPYSAEFMLSFHDFTSFKYIFWTENGTYNTSAPFINMSLNLSLFILPLFLLFPIHLSSSSFSSFPYSSFLFLFFFFSLFIFPLPLFLLFSILSFLFSSSFFSFFLLFSIHLSSSSFSSFLYSSFLFLFFFFSLFIFPLPLFLLFSIHLSSFSSFLYSSFLFYFFIHPSSSSFSSCYYHHLQVSK
;
A
#
# COMPACT_ATOMS: atom_id res chain seq x y z
N MET A 1 36.07 -7.06 0.80
CA MET A 1 35.94 -8.48 0.38
C MET A 1 35.68 -8.52 -1.13
N ASN A 2 36.38 -9.38 -1.88
CA ASN A 2 36.28 -9.51 -3.35
C ASN A 2 35.00 -10.24 -3.80
N ARG A 3 33.81 -9.80 -3.36
CA ARG A 3 32.53 -10.39 -3.80
C ARG A 3 32.25 -10.14 -5.29
N ASP A 4 32.75 -9.04 -5.81
CA ASP A 4 32.74 -8.68 -7.24
C ASP A 4 33.45 -9.72 -8.13
N LYS A 5 34.35 -10.53 -7.56
CA LYS A 5 35.06 -11.60 -8.27
C LYS A 5 34.43 -12.99 -8.11
N LYS A 6 33.38 -13.13 -7.29
CA LYS A 6 32.67 -14.40 -7.12
C LYS A 6 31.69 -14.61 -8.29
N PRO A 7 31.45 -15.85 -8.72
CA PRO A 7 30.37 -16.12 -9.66
C PRO A 7 29.02 -15.68 -9.06
N PRO A 8 28.05 -15.28 -9.90
CA PRO A 8 26.72 -14.94 -9.42
C PRO A 8 26.06 -16.14 -8.71
N PRO A 9 25.19 -15.92 -7.70
CA PRO A 9 24.41 -16.99 -7.07
C PRO A 9 23.58 -17.78 -8.08
N LYS A 10 23.25 -19.06 -7.83
CA LYS A 10 22.63 -19.92 -8.85
C LYS A 10 21.28 -19.39 -9.30
N LYS A 11 20.46 -18.91 -8.35
CA LYS A 11 19.16 -18.30 -8.64
C LYS A 11 19.23 -17.00 -9.45
N TRP A 12 20.37 -16.30 -9.42
CA TRP A 12 20.57 -15.14 -10.28
C TRP A 12 20.51 -15.51 -11.75
N THR A 13 20.99 -16.72 -12.10
CA THR A 13 21.04 -17.25 -13.46
C THR A 13 19.89 -18.21 -13.77
N ASP A 14 18.83 -18.24 -12.96
CA ASP A 14 17.67 -19.11 -13.17
C ASP A 14 16.89 -18.66 -14.43
N HIS A 15 17.08 -19.38 -15.53
CA HIS A 15 16.40 -19.12 -16.80
C HIS A 15 14.87 -19.18 -16.72
N SER A 16 14.29 -19.81 -15.68
CA SER A 16 12.84 -19.78 -15.48
C SER A 16 12.32 -18.40 -15.08
N LEU A 17 13.19 -17.51 -14.59
CA LEU A 17 12.88 -16.12 -14.27
C LEU A 17 12.94 -15.21 -15.50
N GLY A 18 13.68 -15.60 -16.52
CA GLY A 18 13.76 -14.87 -17.79
C GLY A 18 15.15 -14.94 -18.42
N THR A 19 15.32 -14.18 -19.49
CA THR A 19 16.58 -14.00 -20.19
C THR A 19 17.16 -12.63 -19.85
N HIS A 20 18.45 -12.62 -19.50
CA HIS A 20 19.20 -11.39 -19.26
C HIS A 20 19.50 -10.68 -20.58
N GLY A 21 19.43 -9.36 -20.58
CA GLY A 21 19.78 -8.52 -21.70
C GLY A 21 20.33 -7.17 -21.27
N PHE A 22 20.79 -6.40 -22.25
CA PHE A 22 21.25 -5.04 -22.06
C PHE A 22 20.60 -4.12 -23.10
N LEU A 23 20.21 -2.93 -22.66
CA LEU A 23 19.73 -1.85 -23.52
C LEU A 23 20.74 -0.72 -23.47
N GLN A 24 21.22 -0.29 -24.62
CA GLN A 24 22.00 0.95 -24.72
C GLN A 24 21.03 2.12 -24.86
N LEU A 25 20.91 2.94 -23.82
CA LEU A 25 20.19 4.21 -23.87
C LEU A 25 21.15 5.33 -24.28
N LYS A 26 20.67 6.58 -24.38
CA LYS A 26 21.51 7.71 -24.81
C LYS A 26 22.71 7.96 -23.88
N GLU A 27 22.51 7.86 -22.57
CA GLU A 27 23.56 8.16 -21.57
C GLU A 27 24.15 6.92 -20.90
N VAL A 28 23.36 5.84 -20.78
CA VAL A 28 23.69 4.68 -19.93
C VAL A 28 23.28 3.38 -20.61
N LYS A 29 24.04 2.32 -20.37
CA LYS A 29 23.63 0.96 -20.65
C LYS A 29 22.92 0.37 -19.43
N LEU A 30 21.69 -0.08 -19.61
CA LEU A 30 20.92 -0.72 -18.55
C LEU A 30 20.83 -2.23 -18.77
N HIS A 31 21.00 -2.98 -17.69
CA HIS A 31 20.71 -4.40 -17.62
C HIS A 31 19.21 -4.62 -17.38
N TYR A 32 18.66 -5.68 -17.97
CA TYR A 32 17.30 -6.12 -17.71
C TYR A 32 17.20 -7.65 -17.74
N VAL A 33 16.13 -8.17 -17.12
CA VAL A 33 15.68 -9.55 -17.28
C VAL A 33 14.27 -9.55 -17.84
N ALA A 34 14.06 -10.30 -18.92
CA ALA A 34 12.79 -10.38 -19.60
C ALA A 34 12.23 -11.80 -19.65
N ASN A 35 10.93 -11.93 -19.40
CA ASN A 35 10.19 -13.19 -19.45
C ASN A 35 8.88 -13.01 -20.22
N GLY A 36 8.38 -14.09 -20.80
CA GLY A 36 7.22 -14.04 -21.69
C GLY A 36 7.57 -13.65 -23.12
N ASP A 37 6.57 -13.81 -23.97
CA ASP A 37 6.66 -13.60 -25.42
C ASP A 37 6.80 -12.10 -25.74
N GLU A 38 7.75 -11.73 -26.60
CA GLU A 38 8.01 -10.35 -27.01
C GLU A 38 6.89 -9.71 -27.82
N TYR A 39 5.98 -10.50 -28.41
CA TYR A 39 4.83 -9.95 -29.13
C TYR A 39 3.64 -9.61 -28.22
N LYS A 40 3.74 -9.88 -26.90
CA LYS A 40 2.69 -9.55 -25.93
C LYS A 40 2.87 -8.14 -25.37
N PRO A 41 1.80 -7.53 -24.81
CA PRO A 41 1.90 -6.22 -24.18
C PRO A 41 3.01 -6.16 -23.12
N LEU A 42 3.72 -5.03 -23.05
CA LEU A 42 4.82 -4.84 -22.12
C LEU A 42 4.30 -4.57 -20.69
N MET A 43 4.87 -5.28 -19.72
CA MET A 43 4.81 -4.97 -18.30
C MET A 43 6.23 -4.66 -17.81
N LEU A 44 6.49 -3.40 -17.47
CA LEU A 44 7.81 -2.92 -17.06
C LEU A 44 7.86 -2.75 -15.53
N LEU A 45 8.84 -3.39 -14.90
CA LEU A 45 8.97 -3.48 -13.44
C LEU A 45 10.19 -2.69 -12.93
N LEU A 46 9.95 -1.72 -12.05
CA LEU A 46 10.94 -0.81 -11.48
C LEU A 46 11.11 -1.08 -9.97
N HIS A 47 12.25 -1.66 -9.59
CA HIS A 47 12.59 -1.92 -8.18
C HIS A 47 12.96 -0.62 -7.43
N GLY A 48 13.12 -0.68 -6.10
CA GLY A 48 13.62 0.46 -5.31
C GLY A 48 14.94 0.17 -4.60
N PHE A 49 15.15 0.82 -3.46
CA PHE A 49 16.26 0.59 -2.55
C PHE A 49 15.83 -0.32 -1.38
N PRO A 50 16.66 -1.28 -0.96
CA PRO A 50 17.93 -1.69 -1.53
C PRO A 50 17.76 -2.95 -2.42
N GLU A 51 17.07 -2.81 -3.54
CA GLU A 51 16.66 -3.93 -4.39
C GLU A 51 17.42 -3.99 -5.72
N CYS A 52 17.03 -4.94 -6.58
CA CYS A 52 17.41 -5.07 -7.99
C CYS A 52 16.28 -5.78 -8.75
N TRP A 53 16.48 -6.09 -10.05
CA TRP A 53 15.49 -6.82 -10.86
C TRP A 53 14.94 -8.09 -10.17
N TYR A 54 15.78 -8.76 -9.36
CA TYR A 54 15.44 -10.02 -8.69
C TYR A 54 14.32 -9.90 -7.64
N SER A 55 14.04 -8.68 -7.15
CA SER A 55 12.88 -8.42 -6.31
C SER A 55 11.55 -8.68 -7.02
N TRP A 56 11.56 -8.75 -8.36
CA TRP A 56 10.39 -9.04 -9.17
C TRP A 56 10.24 -10.51 -9.59
N ARG A 57 11.03 -11.42 -8.99
CA ARG A 57 11.05 -12.85 -9.36
C ARG A 57 9.67 -13.53 -9.37
N HIS A 58 8.76 -13.11 -8.49
CA HIS A 58 7.41 -13.65 -8.42
C HIS A 58 6.53 -13.12 -9.57
N GLN A 59 6.60 -11.81 -9.87
CA GLN A 59 5.83 -11.16 -10.94
C GLN A 59 6.35 -11.54 -12.33
N LEU A 60 7.67 -11.64 -12.52
CA LEU A 60 8.30 -12.17 -13.74
C LEU A 60 7.77 -13.55 -14.09
N LYS A 61 7.60 -14.41 -13.08
CA LYS A 61 7.00 -15.75 -13.27
C LYS A 61 5.49 -15.65 -13.52
N GLU A 62 4.75 -14.90 -12.72
CA GLU A 62 3.27 -14.88 -12.80
C GLU A 62 2.74 -14.35 -14.14
N PHE A 63 3.26 -13.20 -14.60
CA PHE A 63 2.65 -12.46 -15.70
C PHE A 63 3.16 -12.85 -17.11
N ARG A 64 4.22 -13.68 -17.20
CA ARG A 64 4.88 -14.08 -18.47
C ARG A 64 3.97 -14.68 -19.55
N LYS A 65 2.82 -15.24 -19.15
CA LYS A 65 1.88 -15.86 -20.09
C LYS A 65 1.01 -14.85 -20.81
N SER A 66 0.78 -13.67 -20.24
CA SER A 66 -0.08 -12.63 -20.83
C SER A 66 0.68 -11.39 -21.24
N TYR A 67 1.87 -11.17 -20.66
CA TYR A 67 2.70 -10.00 -20.90
C TYR A 67 4.13 -10.41 -21.28
N ARG A 68 4.79 -9.54 -22.03
CA ARG A 68 6.26 -9.44 -22.00
C ARG A 68 6.61 -8.72 -20.70
N VAL A 69 7.12 -9.44 -19.72
CA VAL A 69 7.46 -8.87 -18.42
C VAL A 69 8.95 -8.56 -18.40
N VAL A 70 9.30 -7.30 -18.17
CA VAL A 70 10.69 -6.84 -18.14
C VAL A 70 10.97 -6.18 -16.80
N ALA A 71 11.95 -6.68 -16.06
CA ALA A 71 12.48 -6.04 -14.86
C ALA A 71 13.86 -5.45 -15.19
N ILE A 72 14.02 -4.14 -15.05
CA ILE A 72 15.29 -3.46 -15.28
C ILE A 72 16.07 -3.32 -13.98
N ASP A 73 17.40 -3.40 -14.06
CA ASP A 73 18.25 -2.78 -13.06
C ASP A 73 18.38 -1.30 -13.41
N GLN A 74 17.93 -0.41 -12.53
CA GLN A 74 17.98 1.01 -12.81
C GLN A 74 19.42 1.55 -12.82
N ARG A 75 19.64 2.75 -13.37
CA ARG A 75 20.97 3.38 -13.36
C ARG A 75 21.56 3.38 -11.94
N GLY A 76 22.85 3.08 -11.80
CA GLY A 76 23.49 2.99 -10.49
C GLY A 76 23.33 1.65 -9.78
N TYR A 77 22.47 0.73 -10.25
CA TYR A 77 22.28 -0.58 -9.63
C TYR A 77 22.97 -1.70 -10.41
N SER A 78 23.34 -2.77 -9.68
CA SER A 78 23.65 -4.09 -10.25
C SER A 78 24.57 -4.08 -11.47
N LEU A 79 24.14 -4.59 -12.63
CA LEU A 79 24.93 -4.67 -13.87
C LEU A 79 24.74 -3.46 -14.79
N SER A 80 23.84 -2.54 -14.44
CA SER A 80 23.63 -1.28 -15.16
C SER A 80 24.76 -0.30 -14.90
N ASP A 81 24.94 0.64 -15.82
CA ASP A 81 25.94 1.70 -15.71
C ASP A 81 25.68 2.59 -14.48
N LYS A 82 26.77 3.08 -13.89
CA LYS A 82 26.77 3.80 -12.60
C LYS A 82 27.49 5.13 -12.76
N PRO A 83 26.90 6.11 -13.47
CA PRO A 83 27.54 7.39 -13.69
C PRO A 83 27.89 8.05 -12.35
N LYS A 84 29.07 8.69 -12.29
CA LYS A 84 29.57 9.30 -11.05
C LYS A 84 28.84 10.61 -10.75
N GLY A 85 28.48 10.81 -9.49
CA GLY A 85 27.94 12.08 -8.98
C GLY A 85 26.41 12.16 -9.01
N ARG A 86 25.85 12.77 -7.96
CA ARG A 86 24.40 12.83 -7.70
C ARG A 86 23.56 13.46 -8.82
N ARG A 87 24.14 14.35 -9.64
CA ARG A 87 23.42 15.02 -10.76
C ARG A 87 22.94 14.05 -11.84
N HIS A 88 23.48 12.84 -11.90
CA HIS A 88 23.02 11.80 -12.81
C HIS A 88 21.82 11.00 -12.29
N TYR A 89 21.37 11.26 -11.06
CA TYR A 89 20.33 10.49 -10.39
C TYR A 89 19.09 11.34 -10.09
N THR A 90 18.88 12.39 -10.90
CA THR A 90 17.71 13.24 -10.74
C THR A 90 16.46 12.50 -11.21
N LYS A 91 15.30 12.79 -10.60
CA LYS A 91 14.00 12.19 -11.01
C LYS A 91 13.75 12.38 -12.51
N GLU A 92 14.19 13.51 -13.07
CA GLU A 92 14.13 13.79 -14.51
C GLU A 92 14.94 12.78 -15.34
N LYS A 93 16.21 12.54 -15.00
CA LYS A 93 17.03 11.58 -15.74
C LYS A 93 16.51 10.15 -15.58
N LEU A 94 16.08 9.81 -14.37
CA LEU A 94 15.57 8.49 -14.04
C LEU A 94 14.29 8.16 -14.82
N SER A 95 13.34 9.09 -14.91
CA SER A 95 12.10 8.83 -15.66
C SER A 95 12.32 8.90 -17.18
N SER A 96 13.31 9.68 -17.66
CA SER A 96 13.71 9.66 -19.06
C SER A 96 14.30 8.29 -19.47
N ASP A 97 15.06 7.63 -18.59
CA ASP A 97 15.51 6.25 -18.87
C ASP A 97 14.35 5.29 -19.07
N VAL A 98 13.31 5.40 -18.26
CA VAL A 98 12.13 4.51 -18.36
C VAL A 98 11.46 4.69 -19.72
N ALA A 99 11.26 5.93 -20.17
CA ALA A 99 10.72 6.20 -21.49
C ALA A 99 11.61 5.64 -22.62
N GLU A 100 12.92 5.83 -22.53
CA GLU A 100 13.88 5.29 -23.51
C GLU A 100 13.94 3.75 -23.50
N VAL A 101 13.77 3.10 -22.34
CA VAL A 101 13.67 1.64 -22.22
C VAL A 101 12.45 1.12 -22.97
N ILE A 102 11.28 1.75 -22.80
CA ILE A 102 10.03 1.34 -23.47
C ILE A 102 10.22 1.39 -25.00
N GLU A 103 10.81 2.48 -25.50
CA GLU A 103 11.11 2.66 -26.92
C GLU A 103 12.16 1.67 -27.44
N ALA A 104 13.25 1.48 -26.69
CA ALA A 104 14.35 0.58 -27.08
C ALA A 104 13.91 -0.89 -27.12
N LEU A 105 12.88 -1.26 -26.35
CA LEU A 105 12.24 -2.58 -26.40
C LEU A 105 11.24 -2.73 -27.54
N GLY A 106 10.94 -1.66 -28.30
CA GLY A 106 10.03 -1.68 -29.44
C GLY A 106 8.56 -1.46 -29.10
N TYR A 107 8.25 -0.93 -27.92
CA TYR A 107 6.88 -0.68 -27.48
C TYR A 107 6.54 0.82 -27.47
N ASN A 108 5.26 1.11 -27.68
CA ASN A 108 4.73 2.47 -27.58
C ASN A 108 4.31 2.81 -26.15
N GLU A 109 3.77 1.85 -25.42
CA GLU A 109 3.28 1.99 -24.04
C GLU A 109 3.47 0.69 -23.25
N CYS A 110 3.29 0.76 -21.93
CA CYS A 110 3.35 -0.40 -21.06
C CYS A 110 2.43 -0.29 -19.84
N VAL A 111 2.19 -1.45 -19.20
CA VAL A 111 1.83 -1.50 -17.79
C VAL A 111 3.09 -1.21 -16.98
N LEU A 112 3.11 -0.07 -16.29
CA LEU A 112 4.26 0.35 -15.49
C LEU A 112 4.05 0.00 -14.02
N VAL A 113 4.97 -0.77 -13.45
CA VAL A 113 4.92 -1.22 -12.06
C VAL A 113 6.14 -0.71 -11.32
N GLY A 114 5.93 -0.06 -10.17
CA GLY A 114 7.03 0.48 -9.36
C GLY A 114 6.89 0.17 -7.87
N HIS A 115 8.03 -0.06 -7.22
CA HIS A 115 8.14 -0.18 -5.76
C HIS A 115 9.21 0.78 -5.21
N ASP A 116 8.97 1.40 -4.05
CA ASP A 116 9.89 2.36 -3.39
C ASP A 116 10.39 3.46 -4.38
N TRP A 117 11.68 3.64 -4.62
CA TRP A 117 12.20 4.59 -5.62
C TRP A 117 11.70 4.29 -7.02
N GLY A 118 11.52 3.02 -7.37
CA GLY A 118 10.89 2.63 -8.62
C GLY A 118 9.46 3.14 -8.73
N ALA A 119 8.71 3.21 -7.62
CA ALA A 119 7.39 3.84 -7.60
C ALA A 119 7.46 5.37 -7.75
N ILE A 120 8.40 6.05 -7.10
CA ILE A 120 8.65 7.50 -7.32
C ILE A 120 8.90 7.77 -8.80
N ILE A 121 9.73 6.94 -9.43
CA ILE A 121 10.10 7.09 -10.84
C ILE A 121 8.92 6.74 -11.75
N ALA A 122 8.12 5.74 -11.39
CA ALA A 122 6.91 5.40 -12.12
C ALA A 122 5.88 6.54 -12.10
N TRP A 123 5.67 7.19 -10.95
CA TRP A 123 4.83 8.40 -10.86
C TRP A 123 5.33 9.50 -11.79
N VAL A 124 6.61 9.87 -11.68
CA VAL A 124 7.20 10.93 -12.50
C VAL A 124 7.19 10.58 -13.98
N THR A 125 7.32 9.30 -14.33
CA THR A 125 7.21 8.83 -15.72
C THR A 125 5.79 9.01 -16.25
N ALA A 126 4.77 8.60 -15.47
CA ALA A 126 3.37 8.74 -15.86
C ALA A 126 2.94 10.21 -16.01
N GLU A 127 3.53 11.13 -15.23
CA GLU A 127 3.28 12.57 -15.37
C GLU A 127 3.97 13.17 -16.60
N ARG A 128 5.23 12.78 -16.87
CA ARG A 128 6.04 13.37 -17.95
C ARG A 128 5.78 12.76 -19.33
N PHE A 129 5.43 11.47 -19.36
CA PHE A 129 5.23 10.66 -20.56
C PHE A 129 3.93 9.85 -20.43
N PRO A 130 2.76 10.50 -20.22
CA PRO A 130 1.50 9.81 -19.97
C PRO A 130 1.09 8.85 -21.09
N GLU A 131 1.52 9.11 -22.33
CA GLU A 131 1.29 8.26 -23.50
C GLU A 131 2.08 6.95 -23.48
N LYS A 132 3.09 6.82 -22.61
CA LYS A 132 3.90 5.60 -22.46
C LYS A 132 3.34 4.64 -21.41
N VAL A 133 2.29 5.03 -20.69
CA VAL A 133 1.77 4.27 -19.54
C VAL A 133 0.28 3.98 -19.71
N SER A 134 -0.04 2.73 -20.03
CA SER A 134 -1.43 2.28 -20.18
C SER A 134 -2.11 2.08 -18.82
N ASN A 135 -1.36 1.55 -17.86
CA ASN A 135 -1.79 1.29 -16.48
C ASN A 135 -0.60 1.51 -15.54
N LEU A 136 -0.86 2.13 -14.39
CA LEU A 136 0.16 2.38 -13.38
C LEU A 136 -0.13 1.55 -12.12
N ILE A 137 0.85 0.77 -11.66
CA ILE A 137 0.76 -0.02 -10.43
C ILE A 137 1.89 0.40 -9.50
N ILE A 138 1.53 0.83 -8.29
CA ILE A 138 2.44 1.40 -7.31
C ILE A 138 2.41 0.54 -6.06
N MET A 139 3.58 0.22 -5.53
CA MET A 139 3.74 -0.59 -4.33
C MET A 139 4.52 0.19 -3.27
N ASN A 140 3.89 0.44 -2.12
CA ASN A 140 4.51 1.03 -0.93
C ASN A 140 5.35 2.30 -1.21
N CYS A 141 4.82 3.24 -2.00
CA CYS A 141 5.38 4.60 -2.10
C CYS A 141 4.32 5.59 -2.58
N PRO A 142 4.09 6.71 -1.88
CA PRO A 142 3.08 7.66 -2.30
C PRO A 142 3.58 8.52 -3.46
N HIS A 143 2.68 9.29 -4.05
CA HIS A 143 3.04 10.33 -5.01
C HIS A 143 4.08 11.28 -4.41
N PRO A 144 5.12 11.73 -5.14
CA PRO A 144 6.23 12.44 -4.50
C PRO A 144 5.83 13.82 -3.94
N VAL A 145 4.80 14.47 -4.51
CA VAL A 145 4.21 15.69 -3.94
C VAL A 145 3.50 15.40 -2.61
N VAL A 146 2.75 14.29 -2.52
CA VAL A 146 2.12 13.86 -1.25
C VAL A 146 3.18 13.55 -0.19
N PHE A 147 4.26 12.86 -0.59
CA PHE A 147 5.38 12.58 0.31
C PHE A 147 5.98 13.88 0.86
N GLN A 148 6.24 14.84 -0.02
CA GLN A 148 6.80 16.13 0.36
C GLN A 148 5.88 16.89 1.34
N GLU A 149 4.58 16.97 1.06
CA GLU A 149 3.59 17.58 1.96
C GLU A 149 3.62 16.94 3.35
N HIS A 150 3.64 15.61 3.42
CA HIS A 150 3.66 14.86 4.69
C HIS A 150 4.99 14.99 5.42
N LEU A 151 6.11 15.08 4.72
CA LEU A 151 7.42 15.28 5.34
C LEU A 151 7.49 16.64 6.06
N PHE A 152 6.77 17.66 5.60
CA PHE A 152 6.72 18.97 6.28
C PHE A 152 5.67 19.06 7.39
N THR A 153 4.65 18.23 7.36
CA THR A 153 3.46 18.38 8.22
C THR A 153 3.27 17.25 9.24
N ASN A 154 3.87 16.08 9.03
CA ASN A 154 3.67 14.89 9.87
C ASN A 154 4.97 14.46 10.58
N PHE A 155 5.00 14.67 11.90
CA PHE A 155 6.16 14.33 12.74
C PHE A 155 6.52 12.83 12.70
N SER A 156 5.52 11.94 12.58
CA SER A 156 5.79 10.50 12.47
C SER A 156 6.54 10.17 11.18
N GLN A 157 6.13 10.76 10.05
CA GLN A 157 6.81 10.55 8.76
C GLN A 157 8.23 11.14 8.78
N VAL A 158 8.45 12.31 9.39
CA VAL A 158 9.81 12.87 9.56
C VAL A 158 10.71 11.90 10.30
N ARG A 159 10.23 11.33 11.41
CA ARG A 159 10.98 10.33 12.19
C ARG A 159 11.24 9.05 11.39
N LYS A 160 10.25 8.55 10.64
CA LYS A 160 10.42 7.38 9.76
C LYS A 160 11.45 7.65 8.65
N SER A 161 11.61 8.89 8.23
CA SER A 161 12.50 9.33 7.13
C SER A 161 13.93 9.68 7.57
N TRP A 162 14.36 9.33 8.79
CA TRP A 162 15.71 9.62 9.31
C TRP A 162 16.83 9.19 8.36
N TYR A 163 16.62 8.08 7.65
CA TYR A 163 17.60 7.49 6.74
C TYR A 163 17.90 8.39 5.53
N ILE A 164 16.96 9.22 5.09
CA ILE A 164 17.16 10.19 3.99
C ILE A 164 18.27 11.19 4.35
N PHE A 165 18.27 11.66 5.60
CA PHE A 165 19.29 12.57 6.12
C PHE A 165 20.62 11.84 6.35
N TYR A 166 20.57 10.63 6.90
CA TYR A 166 21.76 9.78 7.06
C TYR A 166 22.49 9.53 5.73
N PHE A 167 21.73 9.28 4.65
CA PHE A 167 22.27 9.07 3.30
C PHE A 167 22.92 10.30 2.65
N GLN A 168 22.74 11.50 3.22
CA GLN A 168 23.46 12.70 2.77
C GLN A 168 24.92 12.72 3.22
N ILE A 169 25.29 11.96 4.26
CA ILE A 169 26.65 11.96 4.79
C ILE A 169 27.59 11.30 3.75
N PRO A 170 28.68 11.97 3.33
CA PRO A 170 29.62 11.39 2.37
C PRO A 170 30.29 10.13 2.92
N TYR A 171 30.33 9.06 2.11
CA TYR A 171 31.04 7.78 2.34
C TYR A 171 30.56 6.92 3.52
N LEU A 172 30.03 7.51 4.60
CA LEU A 172 29.63 6.78 5.80
C LEU A 172 28.53 5.73 5.54
N PRO A 173 27.42 6.05 4.83
CA PRO A 173 26.41 5.06 4.51
C PRO A 173 26.93 3.89 3.68
N GLU A 174 27.75 4.17 2.66
CA GLU A 174 28.39 3.13 1.86
C GLU A 174 29.26 2.22 2.72
N TYR A 175 30.07 2.80 3.62
CA TYR A 175 30.92 2.04 4.52
C TYR A 175 30.11 1.13 5.47
N VAL A 176 29.05 1.66 6.08
CA VAL A 176 28.21 0.89 7.01
C VAL A 176 27.47 -0.22 6.30
N LEU A 177 26.91 0.04 5.11
CA LEU A 177 26.21 -0.97 4.32
C LEU A 177 27.14 -2.07 3.79
N ALA A 178 28.42 -1.77 3.53
CA ALA A 178 29.41 -2.75 3.08
C ALA A 178 30.08 -3.56 4.20
N LYS A 179 30.00 -3.08 5.46
CA LYS A 179 30.66 -3.69 6.61
C LYS A 179 30.07 -5.08 6.93
N ASN A 180 30.88 -5.95 7.54
CA ASN A 180 30.47 -7.27 8.04
C ASN A 180 29.72 -8.11 7.00
N ASP A 181 30.24 -8.16 5.76
CA ASP A 181 29.59 -8.91 4.68
C ASP A 181 28.16 -8.44 4.37
N PHE A 182 27.95 -7.12 4.34
CA PHE A 182 26.65 -6.51 4.07
C PHE A 182 25.57 -6.92 5.09
N GLU A 183 25.95 -7.04 6.37
CA GLU A 183 25.04 -7.42 7.46
C GLU A 183 23.87 -6.44 7.59
N ALA A 184 24.13 -5.13 7.54
CA ALA A 184 23.09 -4.11 7.62
C ALA A 184 22.08 -4.22 6.48
N LEU A 185 22.55 -4.46 5.26
CA LEU A 185 21.71 -4.71 4.07
C LEU A 185 20.88 -5.98 4.25
N SER A 186 21.50 -7.06 4.73
CA SER A 186 20.82 -8.34 4.95
C SER A 186 19.68 -8.18 5.97
N ASN A 187 19.93 -7.45 7.06
CA ASN A 187 18.96 -7.19 8.11
C ASN A 187 17.75 -6.36 7.64
N MET A 188 17.89 -5.54 6.60
CA MET A 188 16.76 -4.84 5.98
C MET A 188 15.73 -5.83 5.41
N PHE A 189 16.19 -6.96 4.88
CA PHE A 189 15.32 -8.00 4.33
C PHE A 189 14.91 -9.07 5.34
N THR A 190 15.75 -9.42 6.32
CA THR A 190 15.50 -10.57 7.21
C THR A 190 14.92 -10.21 8.57
N SER A 191 14.91 -8.92 8.94
CA SER A 191 14.29 -8.48 10.20
C SER A 191 12.76 -8.57 10.14
N LYS A 192 12.09 -8.35 11.28
CA LYS A 192 10.61 -8.31 11.35
C LYS A 192 9.97 -7.23 10.47
N ALA A 193 10.74 -6.23 10.04
CA ALA A 193 10.29 -5.18 9.14
C ALA A 193 10.61 -5.46 7.66
N GLY A 194 11.35 -6.55 7.39
CA GLY A 194 11.70 -7.01 6.05
C GLY A 194 10.67 -7.98 5.48
N VAL A 195 11.13 -9.01 4.79
CA VAL A 195 10.29 -10.02 4.14
C VAL A 195 10.07 -11.20 5.08
N ARG A 196 8.86 -11.76 5.06
CA ARG A 196 8.52 -13.04 5.70
C ARG A 196 9.53 -14.12 5.39
N LYS A 197 9.92 -14.86 6.44
CA LYS A 197 10.97 -15.87 6.37
C LYS A 197 10.65 -16.95 5.34
N GLU A 198 9.38 -17.31 5.18
CA GLU A 198 8.92 -18.26 4.17
C GLU A 198 9.12 -17.80 2.71
N ASN A 199 9.24 -16.49 2.48
CA ASN A 199 9.39 -15.87 1.14
C ASN A 199 10.79 -15.27 0.90
N MET A 200 11.71 -15.47 1.84
CA MET A 200 13.09 -14.98 1.78
C MET A 200 14.04 -16.05 2.29
N ASP A 201 14.63 -16.81 1.38
CA ASP A 201 15.63 -17.81 1.75
C ASP A 201 17.06 -17.25 1.70
N PRO A 202 18.05 -17.93 2.32
CA PRO A 202 19.40 -17.41 2.43
C PRO A 202 20.08 -17.12 1.07
N GLU A 203 19.73 -17.83 0.00
CA GLU A 203 20.31 -17.60 -1.32
C GLU A 203 19.81 -16.29 -1.93
N ASP A 204 18.56 -15.91 -1.67
CA ASP A 204 18.01 -14.62 -2.10
C ASP A 204 18.80 -13.44 -1.50
N ILE A 205 19.21 -13.54 -0.23
CA ILE A 205 20.05 -12.53 0.42
C ILE A 205 21.43 -12.42 -0.25
N GLU A 206 22.04 -13.54 -0.62
CA GLU A 206 23.34 -13.56 -1.28
C GLU A 206 23.30 -12.88 -2.66
N ILE A 207 22.14 -12.87 -3.34
CA ILE A 207 21.92 -12.10 -4.57
C ILE A 207 22.02 -10.59 -4.30
N TYR A 208 21.30 -10.08 -3.30
CA TYR A 208 21.35 -8.66 -2.98
C TYR A 208 22.77 -8.24 -2.58
N LYS A 209 23.47 -9.05 -1.77
CA LYS A 209 24.88 -8.80 -1.45
C LYS A 209 25.78 -8.79 -2.68
N TYR A 210 25.59 -9.74 -3.60
CA TYR A 210 26.35 -9.81 -4.87
C TYR A 210 26.15 -8.54 -5.71
N VAL A 211 24.91 -8.07 -5.81
CA VAL A 211 24.55 -6.85 -6.54
C VAL A 211 25.16 -5.60 -5.93
N PHE A 212 25.05 -5.41 -4.62
CA PHE A 212 25.59 -4.22 -3.96
C PHE A 212 27.11 -4.26 -3.76
N ALA A 213 27.73 -5.42 -3.91
CA ALA A 213 29.18 -5.55 -3.98
C ALA A 213 29.78 -5.04 -5.30
N GLN A 214 28.97 -4.88 -6.36
CA GLN A 214 29.44 -4.34 -7.62
C GLN A 214 30.01 -2.93 -7.43
N LYS A 215 31.13 -2.65 -8.10
CA LYS A 215 31.84 -1.37 -7.95
C LYS A 215 30.90 -0.19 -8.23
N GLY A 216 30.70 0.65 -7.21
CA GLY A 216 29.86 1.84 -7.28
C GLY A 216 28.36 1.62 -7.08
N ALA A 217 27.88 0.38 -6.88
CA ALA A 217 26.45 0.09 -6.73
C ALA A 217 25.83 0.75 -5.49
N LEU A 218 26.49 0.65 -4.32
CA LEU A 218 26.04 1.34 -3.10
C LEU A 218 25.94 2.86 -3.31
N THR A 219 27.00 3.48 -3.85
CA THR A 219 27.00 4.92 -4.11
C THR A 219 25.95 5.32 -5.15
N GLY A 220 25.77 4.52 -6.21
CA GLY A 220 24.76 4.75 -7.23
C GLY A 220 23.35 4.76 -6.64
N ALA A 221 23.02 3.73 -5.87
CA ALA A 221 21.73 3.62 -5.19
C ALA A 221 21.49 4.75 -4.18
N ILE A 222 22.50 5.08 -3.35
CA ILE A 222 22.42 6.18 -2.37
C ILE A 222 22.27 7.54 -3.07
N ASN A 223 22.80 7.70 -4.29
CA ASN A 223 22.71 8.97 -5.00
C ASN A 223 21.28 9.38 -5.38
N TYR A 224 20.30 8.48 -5.36
CA TYR A 224 18.88 8.82 -5.53
C TYR A 224 18.42 9.73 -4.37
N TYR A 225 18.75 9.36 -3.14
CA TYR A 225 18.49 10.18 -1.95
C TYR A 225 19.32 11.46 -1.93
N ARG A 226 20.58 11.40 -2.38
CA ARG A 226 21.43 12.60 -2.44
C ARG A 226 21.00 13.56 -3.53
N ALA A 227 20.42 13.09 -4.62
CA ALA A 227 19.92 13.95 -5.69
C ALA A 227 18.63 14.65 -5.26
N SER A 228 17.72 13.91 -4.63
CA SER A 228 16.37 14.41 -4.32
C SER A 228 16.33 15.63 -3.41
N VAL A 229 17.29 15.77 -2.48
CA VAL A 229 17.40 16.93 -1.57
C VAL A 229 17.81 18.22 -2.29
N TYR A 230 18.50 18.11 -3.43
CA TYR A 230 18.97 19.27 -4.20
C TYR A 230 18.12 19.57 -5.43
N GLU A 231 17.17 18.70 -5.74
CA GLU A 231 16.17 18.98 -6.76
C GLU A 231 15.20 20.05 -6.27
N LYS A 232 14.67 20.83 -7.21
CA LYS A 232 13.57 21.72 -6.90
C LYS A 232 12.37 20.88 -6.41
N PRO A 233 11.61 21.38 -5.42
CA PRO A 233 10.33 20.81 -5.05
C PRO A 233 9.49 20.48 -6.27
N LEU A 234 8.93 19.27 -6.32
CA LEU A 234 7.97 18.95 -7.37
C LEU A 234 6.74 19.82 -7.18
N GLN A 235 6.24 20.35 -8.28
CA GLN A 235 4.96 21.03 -8.27
C GLN A 235 3.85 19.97 -8.39
N PRO A 236 2.66 20.22 -7.81
CA PRO A 236 1.49 19.41 -8.11
C PRO A 236 1.30 19.29 -9.63
N PRO A 237 0.91 18.11 -10.14
CA PRO A 237 0.58 17.97 -11.55
C PRO A 237 -0.55 18.94 -11.91
N LYS A 238 -0.46 19.55 -13.10
CA LYS A 238 -1.48 20.49 -13.58
C LYS A 238 -2.80 19.81 -13.87
N ASP A 239 -2.71 18.60 -14.43
CA ASP A 239 -3.84 17.77 -14.81
C ASP A 239 -3.80 16.46 -14.01
N SER A 240 -4.95 15.85 -13.79
CA SER A 240 -5.00 14.52 -13.20
C SER A 240 -4.42 13.48 -14.17
N LEU A 241 -3.75 12.46 -13.61
CA LEU A 241 -3.31 11.31 -14.38
C LEU A 241 -4.50 10.62 -15.05
N LYS A 242 -4.37 10.39 -16.36
CA LYS A 242 -5.46 9.90 -17.24
C LYS A 242 -5.60 8.38 -17.21
N MET A 243 -4.50 7.67 -16.99
CA MET A 243 -4.49 6.21 -16.94
C MET A 243 -5.07 5.71 -15.60
N PRO A 244 -5.65 4.50 -15.56
CA PRO A 244 -5.99 3.84 -14.31
C PRO A 244 -4.75 3.62 -13.45
N VAL A 245 -4.90 3.83 -12.13
CA VAL A 245 -3.82 3.62 -11.16
C VAL A 245 -4.27 2.68 -10.04
N LEU A 246 -3.43 1.70 -9.73
CA LEU A 246 -3.54 0.86 -8.55
C LEU A 246 -2.40 1.18 -7.58
N ILE A 247 -2.73 1.48 -6.32
CA ILE A 247 -1.78 1.50 -5.21
C ILE A 247 -2.01 0.25 -4.36
N ILE A 248 -0.96 -0.55 -4.16
CA ILE A 248 -0.92 -1.67 -3.22
C ILE A 248 -0.02 -1.26 -2.06
N TRP A 249 -0.49 -1.44 -0.82
CA TRP A 249 0.23 -0.95 0.36
C TRP A 249 0.22 -1.95 1.51
N GLY A 250 1.41 -2.36 1.98
CA GLY A 250 1.55 -3.21 3.16
C GLY A 250 1.28 -2.48 4.48
N SER A 251 0.35 -2.99 5.29
CA SER A 251 -0.10 -2.29 6.51
C SER A 251 0.91 -2.25 7.67
N LYS A 252 2.04 -2.95 7.56
CA LYS A 252 3.16 -2.97 8.52
C LYS A 252 4.39 -2.21 8.02
N ASP A 253 4.22 -1.30 7.05
CA ASP A 253 5.29 -0.43 6.59
C ASP A 253 5.83 0.47 7.72
N ILE A 254 7.12 0.35 8.01
CA ILE A 254 7.81 1.13 9.03
C ILE A 254 8.46 2.40 8.49
N TYR A 255 8.56 2.55 7.17
CA TYR A 255 9.22 3.65 6.48
C TYR A 255 8.24 4.72 6.02
N LEU A 256 7.02 4.32 5.67
CA LEU A 256 6.01 5.21 5.10
C LEU A 256 4.67 5.06 5.82
N GLU A 257 3.99 6.19 6.06
CA GLU A 257 2.61 6.21 6.56
C GLU A 257 1.60 5.83 5.48
N LYS A 258 0.70 4.89 5.82
CA LYS A 258 -0.27 4.32 4.87
C LYS A 258 -1.30 5.34 4.39
N GLU A 259 -1.60 6.36 5.19
CA GLU A 259 -2.56 7.42 4.90
C GLU A 259 -2.14 8.24 3.65
N MET A 260 -0.84 8.22 3.32
CA MET A 260 -0.35 8.85 2.09
C MET A 260 -0.85 8.15 0.82
N ALA A 261 -1.24 6.87 0.89
CA ALA A 261 -1.82 6.15 -0.25
C ALA A 261 -3.15 6.78 -0.69
N ASP A 262 -4.05 7.02 0.26
CA ASP A 262 -5.35 7.65 -0.01
C ASP A 262 -5.19 9.10 -0.45
N ALA A 263 -4.23 9.83 0.13
CA ALA A 263 -3.93 11.21 -0.24
C ALA A 263 -3.47 11.37 -1.71
N CYS A 264 -3.02 10.30 -2.37
CA CYS A 264 -2.71 10.31 -3.80
C CYS A 264 -3.95 10.53 -4.68
N GLY A 265 -5.16 10.29 -4.17
CA GLY A 265 -6.42 10.55 -4.87
C GLY A 265 -6.61 12.01 -5.29
N LYS A 266 -5.87 12.95 -4.69
CA LYS A 266 -5.84 14.37 -5.12
C LYS A 266 -5.37 14.55 -6.57
N PHE A 267 -4.52 13.64 -7.07
CA PHE A 267 -3.85 13.76 -8.36
C PHE A 267 -4.33 12.73 -9.39
N VAL A 268 -5.16 11.78 -8.98
CA VAL A 268 -5.54 10.62 -9.80
C VAL A 268 -7.05 10.43 -9.84
N SER A 269 -7.63 10.58 -11.02
CA SER A 269 -9.07 10.48 -11.25
C SER A 269 -9.60 9.04 -11.19
N ASN A 270 -8.81 8.07 -11.65
CA ASN A 270 -9.15 6.65 -11.61
C ASN A 270 -8.17 5.87 -10.70
N LEU A 271 -8.30 6.10 -9.39
CA LEU A 271 -7.46 5.49 -8.38
C LEU A 271 -8.14 4.29 -7.72
N SER A 272 -7.38 3.22 -7.51
CA SER A 272 -7.75 2.13 -6.61
C SER A 272 -6.65 1.90 -5.59
N VAL A 273 -7.00 1.95 -4.31
CA VAL A 273 -6.07 1.69 -3.21
C VAL A 273 -6.42 0.33 -2.59
N LYS A 274 -5.41 -0.51 -2.38
CA LYS A 274 -5.54 -1.85 -1.81
C LYS A 274 -4.51 -2.03 -0.71
N TYR A 275 -4.98 -2.26 0.50
CA TYR A 275 -4.14 -2.57 1.65
C TYR A 275 -3.94 -4.07 1.77
N VAL A 276 -2.69 -4.49 2.02
CA VAL A 276 -2.33 -5.88 2.28
C VAL A 276 -2.02 -6.02 3.77
N ASP A 277 -2.91 -6.73 4.46
CA ASP A 277 -2.81 -6.89 5.90
C ASP A 277 -1.58 -7.68 6.30
N ASN A 278 -0.87 -7.18 7.33
CA ASN A 278 0.35 -7.78 7.84
C ASN A 278 1.49 -7.87 6.82
N ALA A 279 1.43 -7.13 5.71
CA ALA A 279 2.55 -7.01 4.80
C ALA A 279 3.46 -5.85 5.17
N THR A 280 4.76 -6.01 4.97
CA THR A 280 5.77 -4.98 5.25
C THR A 280 5.94 -4.02 4.05
N HIS A 281 7.03 -3.25 4.06
CA HIS A 281 7.37 -2.35 2.95
C HIS A 281 7.54 -3.11 1.63
N PHE A 282 8.21 -4.27 1.66
CA PHE A 282 8.49 -5.10 0.49
C PHE A 282 7.29 -5.98 0.08
N VAL A 283 6.11 -5.39 -0.08
CA VAL A 283 4.83 -6.10 -0.21
C VAL A 283 4.82 -7.16 -1.32
N GLN A 284 5.51 -6.91 -2.44
CA GLN A 284 5.66 -7.82 -3.58
C GLN A 284 6.47 -9.08 -3.28
N LEU A 285 7.36 -8.99 -2.30
CA LEU A 285 8.16 -10.12 -1.81
C LEU A 285 7.48 -10.77 -0.59
N ASP A 286 6.84 -9.95 0.24
CA ASP A 286 6.28 -10.40 1.51
C ASP A 286 5.01 -11.23 1.31
N GLN A 287 4.11 -10.82 0.42
CA GLN A 287 2.88 -11.56 0.10
C GLN A 287 2.63 -11.61 -1.42
N PRO A 288 3.50 -12.28 -2.19
CA PRO A 288 3.49 -12.23 -3.65
C PRO A 288 2.17 -12.70 -4.27
N ASP A 289 1.56 -13.76 -3.74
CA ASP A 289 0.30 -14.29 -4.27
C ASP A 289 -0.88 -13.33 -4.11
N VAL A 290 -0.94 -12.62 -2.98
CA VAL A 290 -1.96 -11.60 -2.72
C VAL A 290 -1.76 -10.41 -3.65
N VAL A 291 -0.53 -9.92 -3.75
CA VAL A 291 -0.16 -8.82 -4.65
C VAL A 291 -0.48 -9.15 -6.10
N ASN A 292 -0.10 -10.34 -6.58
CA ASN A 292 -0.37 -10.80 -7.93
C ASN A 292 -1.87 -10.87 -8.23
N ASN A 293 -2.68 -11.34 -7.27
CA ASN A 293 -4.13 -11.37 -7.42
C ASN A 293 -4.71 -9.95 -7.53
N LEU A 294 -4.25 -9.01 -6.70
CA LEU A 294 -4.69 -7.61 -6.77
C LEU A 294 -4.32 -6.96 -8.12
N MET A 295 -3.11 -7.23 -8.62
CA MET A 295 -2.67 -6.80 -9.95
C MET A 295 -3.58 -7.39 -11.05
N TRP A 296 -3.88 -8.69 -11.02
CA TRP A 296 -4.80 -9.30 -11.98
C TRP A 296 -6.20 -8.70 -11.91
N GLN A 297 -6.75 -8.50 -10.71
CA GLN A 297 -8.08 -7.88 -10.55
C GLN A 297 -8.14 -6.49 -11.16
N PHE A 298 -7.06 -5.72 -11.04
CA PHE A 298 -6.96 -4.39 -11.62
C PHE A 298 -6.79 -4.42 -13.14
N LEU A 299 -5.86 -5.23 -13.65
CA LEU A 299 -5.58 -5.36 -15.08
C LEU A 299 -6.76 -5.98 -15.85
N ASN A 300 -7.56 -6.81 -15.20
CA ASN A 300 -8.69 -7.51 -15.80
C ASN A 300 -10.01 -6.73 -15.71
N ARG A 301 -10.01 -5.48 -15.19
CA ARG A 301 -11.22 -4.64 -15.13
C ARG A 301 -11.88 -4.43 -16.50
N ASP A 302 -11.10 -4.52 -17.59
CA ASP A 302 -11.57 -4.38 -18.97
C ASP A 302 -11.40 -5.68 -19.82
N GLY A 303 -11.20 -6.85 -19.17
CA GLY A 303 -11.35 -8.17 -19.79
C GLY A 303 -10.08 -8.90 -20.31
N LYS A 304 -9.43 -9.71 -19.44
CA LYS A 304 -8.79 -11.06 -19.64
C LYS A 304 -7.53 -11.28 -18.77
N PRO A 305 -7.17 -12.51 -18.30
CA PRO A 305 -7.88 -13.79 -18.29
C PRO A 305 -8.16 -14.30 -16.86
N PRO A 306 -8.95 -15.38 -16.72
CA PRO A 306 -9.19 -16.02 -15.44
C PRO A 306 -7.94 -16.42 -14.64
N PRO A 307 -8.02 -16.51 -13.29
CA PRO A 307 -7.02 -17.20 -12.47
C PRO A 307 -6.64 -18.55 -13.08
N LYS A 308 -5.37 -18.95 -13.03
CA LYS A 308 -4.86 -20.20 -13.65
C LYS A 308 -5.67 -21.47 -13.32
N LYS A 309 -6.37 -21.50 -12.17
CA LYS A 309 -7.28 -22.59 -11.73
C LYS A 309 -8.61 -22.64 -12.50
N TRP A 310 -9.01 -21.56 -13.16
CA TRP A 310 -10.21 -21.50 -13.99
C TRP A 310 -9.97 -22.14 -15.36
N ASN A 311 -8.72 -22.15 -15.84
CA ASN A 311 -8.32 -22.87 -17.05
C ASN A 311 -8.09 -24.37 -16.79
N ASP A 312 -8.70 -24.93 -15.74
CA ASP A 312 -8.70 -26.37 -15.50
C ASP A 312 -9.68 -27.01 -16.51
N PRO A 313 -9.20 -27.83 -17.46
CA PRO A 313 -10.05 -28.41 -18.50
C PRO A 313 -11.16 -29.30 -17.93
N THR A 314 -11.05 -29.75 -16.67
CA THR A 314 -12.11 -30.51 -16.00
C THR A 314 -13.30 -29.67 -15.55
N LEU A 315 -13.19 -28.33 -15.60
CA LEU A 315 -14.24 -27.40 -15.18
C LEU A 315 -15.10 -26.89 -16.34
N GLY A 316 -14.78 -27.25 -17.58
CA GLY A 316 -15.54 -26.87 -18.76
C GLY A 316 -14.97 -25.70 -19.55
N GLU A 317 -15.66 -25.36 -20.63
CA GLU A 317 -15.29 -24.34 -21.58
C GLU A 317 -15.94 -23.00 -21.23
N HIS A 318 -15.16 -21.93 -21.31
CA HIS A 318 -15.63 -20.57 -21.11
C HIS A 318 -16.34 -20.06 -22.36
N GLY A 319 -17.46 -19.37 -22.19
CA GLY A 319 -18.22 -18.77 -23.26
C GLY A 319 -18.85 -17.43 -22.88
N PHE A 320 -19.43 -16.77 -23.88
CA PHE A 320 -20.19 -15.54 -23.70
C PHE A 320 -21.52 -15.64 -24.45
N LEU A 321 -22.59 -15.17 -23.82
CA LEU A 321 -23.91 -15.01 -24.44
C LEU A 321 -24.19 -13.52 -24.58
N GLN A 322 -24.47 -13.08 -25.80
CA GLN A 322 -25.01 -11.75 -26.05
C GLN A 322 -26.53 -11.81 -25.89
N LEU A 323 -27.05 -11.26 -24.78
CA LEU A 323 -28.48 -11.09 -24.54
C LEU A 323 -28.93 -9.71 -25.05
N LYS A 324 -30.24 -9.44 -25.01
CA LYS A 324 -30.87 -8.20 -25.49
C LYS A 324 -30.25 -6.95 -24.88
N GLU A 325 -30.07 -6.93 -23.55
CA GLU A 325 -29.54 -5.76 -22.84
C GLU A 325 -28.08 -5.91 -22.39
N ILE A 326 -27.53 -7.12 -22.42
CA ILE A 326 -26.28 -7.39 -21.70
C ILE A 326 -25.52 -8.59 -22.28
N LYS A 327 -24.18 -8.56 -22.23
CA LYS A 327 -23.35 -9.72 -22.48
C LYS A 327 -23.00 -10.42 -21.18
N LEU A 328 -23.33 -11.70 -21.06
CA LEU A 328 -22.99 -12.51 -19.89
C LEU A 328 -21.90 -13.52 -20.21
N HIS A 329 -20.99 -13.72 -19.27
CA HIS A 329 -20.03 -14.81 -19.28
C HIS A 329 -20.63 -16.08 -18.65
N TYR A 330 -20.25 -17.25 -19.18
CA TYR A 330 -20.59 -18.54 -18.60
C TYR A 330 -19.44 -19.56 -18.74
N VAL A 331 -19.54 -20.65 -18.00
CA VAL A 331 -18.74 -21.87 -18.17
C VAL A 331 -19.67 -23.04 -18.42
N ALA A 332 -19.38 -23.85 -19.44
CA ALA A 332 -20.16 -25.02 -19.81
C ALA A 332 -19.35 -26.32 -19.82
N SER A 333 -19.94 -27.40 -19.33
CA SER A 333 -19.30 -28.72 -19.29
C SER A 333 -20.34 -29.82 -19.52
N GLY A 334 -19.92 -30.93 -20.13
CA GLY A 334 -20.82 -32.03 -20.54
C GLY A 334 -21.38 -31.83 -21.95
N ASP A 335 -21.94 -32.91 -22.50
CA ASP A 335 -22.41 -32.98 -23.89
C ASP A 335 -23.66 -32.13 -24.13
N GLU A 336 -23.77 -31.49 -25.31
CA GLU A 336 -24.86 -30.56 -25.64
C GLU A 336 -26.22 -31.22 -25.84
N ASP A 337 -26.26 -32.52 -26.12
CA ASP A 337 -27.49 -33.31 -26.26
C ASP A 337 -28.12 -33.68 -24.91
N LYS A 338 -27.40 -33.50 -23.81
CA LYS A 338 -27.89 -33.78 -22.45
C LYS A 338 -28.80 -32.67 -21.92
N PRO A 339 -29.70 -32.98 -20.98
CA PRO A 339 -30.53 -31.97 -20.33
C PRO A 339 -29.70 -30.85 -19.68
N LEU A 340 -30.16 -29.60 -19.78
CA LEU A 340 -29.48 -28.44 -19.22
C LEU A 340 -29.64 -28.39 -17.69
N MET A 341 -28.52 -28.20 -16.99
CA MET A 341 -28.48 -27.82 -15.58
C MET A 341 -27.78 -26.47 -15.44
N LEU A 342 -28.55 -25.43 -15.08
CA LEU A 342 -28.10 -24.04 -15.03
C LEU A 342 -27.86 -23.59 -13.59
N PHE A 343 -26.65 -23.13 -13.29
CA PHE A 343 -26.23 -22.70 -11.96
C PHE A 343 -26.12 -21.18 -11.84
N ILE A 344 -26.73 -20.62 -10.79
CA ILE A 344 -26.77 -19.19 -10.46
C ILE A 344 -26.09 -18.94 -9.12
N HIS A 345 -25.01 -18.16 -9.11
CA HIS A 345 -24.21 -17.88 -7.91
C HIS A 345 -24.83 -16.79 -7.00
N GLY A 346 -24.28 -16.66 -5.78
CA GLY A 346 -24.71 -15.69 -4.77
C GLY A 346 -24.09 -14.29 -4.91
N LEU A 347 -24.37 -13.41 -3.94
CA LEU A 347 -23.76 -12.08 -3.85
C LEU A 347 -22.25 -12.22 -3.54
N LEU A 348 -21.42 -11.41 -4.19
CA LEU A 348 -19.93 -11.44 -4.08
C LEU A 348 -19.26 -12.75 -4.57
N ASP A 349 -19.99 -13.62 -5.27
CA ASP A 349 -19.49 -14.88 -5.84
C ASP A 349 -19.31 -14.82 -7.37
N CYS A 350 -18.98 -15.97 -7.99
CA CYS A 350 -18.99 -16.17 -9.43
C CYS A 350 -19.28 -17.66 -9.77
N TRP A 351 -19.29 -18.00 -11.07
CA TRP A 351 -19.47 -19.38 -11.54
C TRP A 351 -18.57 -20.42 -10.82
N TYR A 352 -17.36 -20.03 -10.40
CA TYR A 352 -16.35 -20.92 -9.80
C TYR A 352 -16.76 -21.51 -8.44
N THR A 353 -17.76 -20.93 -7.79
CA THR A 353 -18.37 -21.49 -6.57
C THR A 353 -18.94 -22.89 -6.83
N TRP A 354 -19.34 -23.17 -8.07
CA TRP A 354 -19.91 -24.44 -8.52
C TRP A 354 -18.90 -25.47 -9.01
N ARG A 355 -17.59 -25.19 -8.95
CA ARG A 355 -16.55 -26.05 -9.57
C ARG A 355 -16.63 -27.54 -9.23
N TYR A 356 -17.06 -27.89 -8.02
CA TYR A 356 -17.19 -29.29 -7.62
C TYR A 356 -18.44 -29.94 -8.23
N GLN A 357 -19.54 -29.18 -8.28
CA GLN A 357 -20.80 -29.59 -8.89
C GLN A 357 -20.64 -29.72 -10.40
N ILE A 358 -19.93 -28.80 -11.05
CA ILE A 358 -19.67 -28.87 -12.51
C ILE A 358 -18.99 -30.19 -12.87
N ARG A 359 -17.96 -30.61 -12.12
CA ARG A 359 -17.26 -31.88 -12.35
C ARG A 359 -18.15 -33.11 -12.20
N GLU A 360 -19.07 -33.08 -11.25
CA GLU A 360 -19.91 -34.24 -10.96
C GLU A 360 -21.10 -34.33 -11.92
N PHE A 361 -21.81 -33.22 -12.13
CA PHE A 361 -23.04 -33.21 -12.90
C PHE A 361 -22.82 -33.20 -14.42
N SER A 362 -21.68 -32.73 -14.92
CA SER A 362 -21.34 -32.75 -16.36
C SER A 362 -21.34 -34.15 -16.98
N LYS A 363 -21.21 -35.20 -16.15
CA LYS A 363 -21.32 -36.60 -16.58
C LYS A 363 -22.70 -36.92 -17.16
N ASN A 364 -23.76 -36.30 -16.63
CA ASN A 364 -25.16 -36.62 -16.92
C ASN A 364 -25.97 -35.42 -17.46
N TYR A 365 -25.44 -34.21 -17.36
CA TYR A 365 -26.10 -32.97 -17.77
C TYR A 365 -25.17 -32.13 -18.65
N ARG A 366 -25.75 -31.29 -19.51
CA ARG A 366 -25.07 -30.08 -19.96
C ARG A 366 -25.11 -29.10 -18.81
N VAL A 367 -24.00 -28.96 -18.10
CA VAL A 367 -23.90 -28.02 -16.99
C VAL A 367 -23.48 -26.67 -17.53
N VAL A 368 -24.22 -25.62 -17.18
CA VAL A 368 -23.85 -24.22 -17.45
C VAL A 368 -23.86 -23.45 -16.14
N ALA A 369 -22.77 -22.75 -15.84
CA ALA A 369 -22.68 -21.83 -14.70
C ALA A 369 -22.42 -20.42 -15.22
N ILE A 370 -23.36 -19.51 -15.00
CA ILE A 370 -23.25 -18.13 -15.49
C ILE A 370 -22.64 -17.21 -14.44
N ASN A 371 -22.09 -16.09 -14.89
CA ASN A 371 -21.87 -14.92 -14.05
C ASN A 371 -23.00 -13.92 -14.26
N LEU A 372 -23.59 -13.45 -13.16
CA LEU A 372 -24.62 -12.42 -13.18
C LEU A 372 -24.08 -11.07 -13.69
N ARG A 373 -24.98 -10.15 -14.04
CA ARG A 373 -24.63 -8.78 -14.43
C ARG A 373 -23.74 -8.10 -13.39
N GLY A 374 -22.68 -7.44 -13.84
CA GLY A 374 -21.69 -6.78 -12.98
C GLY A 374 -20.73 -7.73 -12.25
N TYR A 375 -20.77 -9.03 -12.52
CA TYR A 375 -19.87 -10.01 -11.92
C TYR A 375 -18.84 -10.54 -12.91
N SER A 376 -17.57 -10.56 -12.47
CA SER A 376 -16.46 -11.20 -13.17
C SER A 376 -16.35 -10.74 -14.64
N LEU A 377 -16.49 -11.64 -15.61
CA LEU A 377 -16.34 -11.37 -17.04
C LEU A 377 -17.66 -10.97 -17.74
N SER A 378 -18.77 -10.89 -17.01
CA SER A 378 -20.04 -10.35 -17.55
C SER A 378 -19.99 -8.82 -17.58
N ASP A 379 -20.75 -8.22 -18.49
CA ASP A 379 -20.87 -6.76 -18.57
C ASP A 379 -21.32 -6.13 -17.24
N CYS A 380 -20.88 -4.89 -16.99
CA CYS A 380 -21.15 -4.14 -15.77
C CYS A 380 -21.86 -2.81 -16.09
N PRO A 381 -23.21 -2.82 -16.24
CA PRO A 381 -23.98 -1.60 -16.48
C PRO A 381 -23.77 -0.54 -15.40
N LYS A 382 -23.64 0.75 -15.77
CA LYS A 382 -23.38 1.83 -14.81
C LYS A 382 -24.60 2.22 -13.97
N GLU A 383 -25.81 2.00 -14.48
CA GLU A 383 -27.03 2.42 -13.83
C GLU A 383 -27.45 1.47 -12.70
N LYS A 384 -27.72 2.00 -11.50
CA LYS A 384 -28.16 1.20 -10.34
C LYS A 384 -29.46 0.42 -10.62
N SER A 385 -30.36 0.99 -11.43
CA SER A 385 -31.61 0.38 -11.90
C SER A 385 -31.38 -0.92 -12.69
N SER A 386 -30.18 -1.15 -13.20
CA SER A 386 -29.84 -2.37 -13.93
C SER A 386 -29.73 -3.60 -13.02
N TYR A 387 -29.60 -3.47 -11.70
CA TYR A 387 -29.26 -4.60 -10.82
C TYR A 387 -30.44 -5.17 -10.02
N THR A 388 -31.68 -5.00 -10.51
CA THR A 388 -32.86 -5.54 -9.84
C THR A 388 -32.95 -7.06 -9.98
N LEU A 389 -33.62 -7.73 -9.03
CA LEU A 389 -33.88 -9.16 -9.10
C LEU A 389 -34.69 -9.54 -10.35
N LEU A 390 -35.61 -8.68 -10.79
CA LEU A 390 -36.41 -8.87 -12.00
C LEU A 390 -35.54 -8.84 -13.27
N LYS A 391 -34.57 -7.92 -13.36
CA LYS A 391 -33.66 -7.88 -14.51
C LYS A 391 -32.73 -9.10 -14.53
N ASN A 392 -32.18 -9.48 -13.39
CA ASN A 392 -31.34 -10.69 -13.30
C ASN A 392 -32.11 -11.98 -13.65
N SER A 393 -33.39 -12.08 -13.28
CA SER A 393 -34.22 -13.26 -13.62
C SER A 393 -34.60 -13.29 -15.09
N ALA A 394 -34.91 -12.13 -15.70
CA ALA A 394 -35.10 -12.02 -17.15
C ALA A 394 -33.84 -12.49 -17.92
N ASP A 395 -32.65 -12.08 -17.47
CA ASP A 395 -31.38 -12.54 -18.08
C ASP A 395 -31.26 -14.08 -18.01
N VAL A 396 -31.62 -14.70 -16.87
CA VAL A 396 -31.57 -16.16 -16.70
C VAL A 396 -32.49 -16.88 -17.67
N VAL A 397 -33.71 -16.38 -17.88
CA VAL A 397 -34.63 -16.95 -18.86
C VAL A 397 -34.07 -16.83 -20.27
N GLU A 398 -33.52 -15.66 -20.62
CA GLU A 398 -32.93 -15.43 -21.94
C GLU A 398 -31.67 -16.29 -22.18
N VAL A 399 -30.90 -16.59 -21.14
CA VAL A 399 -29.79 -17.55 -21.21
C VAL A 399 -30.28 -18.94 -21.65
N ILE A 400 -31.39 -19.43 -21.08
CA ILE A 400 -31.94 -20.75 -21.43
C ILE A 400 -32.32 -20.77 -22.92
N GLU A 401 -32.95 -19.70 -23.40
CA GLU A 401 -33.34 -19.55 -24.80
C GLU A 401 -32.15 -19.43 -25.75
N ALA A 402 -31.16 -18.62 -25.38
CA ALA A 402 -29.95 -18.41 -26.18
C ALA A 402 -29.10 -19.70 -26.31
N LEU A 403 -29.19 -20.60 -25.33
CA LEU A 403 -28.56 -21.92 -25.37
C LEU A 403 -29.37 -22.96 -26.15
N GLY A 404 -30.58 -22.62 -26.63
CA GLY A 404 -31.41 -23.50 -27.45
C GLY A 404 -32.18 -24.58 -26.67
N TYR A 405 -32.25 -24.47 -25.34
CA TYR A 405 -32.97 -25.45 -24.51
C TYR A 405 -34.42 -25.01 -24.30
N LYS A 406 -35.33 -26.00 -24.34
CA LYS A 406 -36.74 -25.79 -24.03
C LYS A 406 -36.94 -25.43 -22.56
N ASP A 407 -36.29 -26.17 -21.67
CA ASP A 407 -36.31 -26.02 -20.22
C ASP A 407 -34.96 -26.44 -19.60
N CYS A 408 -34.80 -26.21 -18.30
CA CYS A 408 -33.62 -26.65 -17.56
C CYS A 408 -33.94 -27.12 -16.14
N THR A 409 -32.97 -27.78 -15.51
CA THR A 409 -32.88 -27.85 -14.04
C THR A 409 -32.14 -26.60 -13.57
N LEU A 410 -32.84 -25.69 -12.89
CA LEU A 410 -32.30 -24.42 -12.42
C LEU A 410 -31.84 -24.53 -10.97
N VAL A 411 -30.59 -24.18 -10.72
CA VAL A 411 -29.94 -24.30 -9.41
C VAL A 411 -29.47 -22.93 -8.94
N GLY A 412 -29.87 -22.52 -7.73
CA GLY A 412 -29.48 -21.22 -7.16
C GLY A 412 -29.03 -21.32 -5.70
N TYR A 413 -28.06 -20.48 -5.34
CA TYR A 413 -27.60 -20.30 -3.95
C TYR A 413 -27.68 -18.83 -3.54
N SER A 414 -28.13 -18.54 -2.32
CA SER A 414 -28.16 -17.18 -1.76
C SER A 414 -28.91 -16.20 -2.69
N TYR A 415 -28.30 -15.09 -3.10
CA TYR A 415 -28.86 -14.14 -4.07
C TYR A 415 -29.28 -14.82 -5.39
N GLY A 416 -28.52 -15.81 -5.86
CA GLY A 416 -28.86 -16.60 -7.04
C GLY A 416 -30.08 -17.48 -6.85
N ALA A 417 -30.37 -17.93 -5.63
CA ALA A 417 -31.60 -18.64 -5.32
C ALA A 417 -32.82 -17.72 -5.37
N ALA A 418 -32.71 -16.46 -4.93
CA ALA A 418 -33.78 -15.47 -5.08
C ALA A 418 -34.09 -15.20 -6.57
N ILE A 419 -33.05 -15.07 -7.39
CA ILE A 419 -33.18 -14.91 -8.85
C ILE A 419 -33.83 -16.15 -9.47
N ALA A 420 -33.37 -17.35 -9.12
CA ALA A 420 -33.88 -18.60 -9.67
C ALA A 420 -35.36 -18.82 -9.35
N MET A 421 -35.81 -18.45 -8.14
CA MET A 421 -37.23 -18.50 -7.79
C MET A 421 -38.08 -17.56 -8.63
N ILE A 422 -37.60 -16.33 -8.86
CA ILE A 422 -38.34 -15.36 -9.68
C ILE A 422 -38.40 -15.84 -11.13
N ALA A 423 -37.30 -16.37 -11.69
CA ALA A 423 -37.27 -16.91 -13.04
C ALA A 423 -38.25 -18.09 -13.20
N ALA A 424 -38.26 -19.02 -12.24
CA ALA A 424 -39.20 -20.15 -12.24
C ALA A 424 -40.66 -19.70 -12.08
N PHE A 425 -40.91 -18.60 -11.38
CA PHE A 425 -42.26 -18.04 -11.24
C PHE A 425 -42.72 -17.30 -12.49
N GLN A 426 -41.84 -16.53 -13.14
CA GLN A 426 -42.17 -15.75 -14.32
C GLN A 426 -42.32 -16.62 -15.58
N CYS A 427 -41.51 -17.66 -15.70
CA CYS A 427 -41.46 -18.56 -16.85
C CYS A 427 -41.37 -20.02 -16.40
N PRO A 428 -42.41 -20.57 -15.74
CA PRO A 428 -42.40 -21.92 -15.19
C PRO A 428 -42.14 -23.00 -16.25
N GLU A 429 -42.56 -22.75 -17.50
CA GLU A 429 -42.33 -23.64 -18.64
C GLU A 429 -40.84 -23.80 -19.01
N LYS A 430 -39.97 -22.89 -18.55
CA LYS A 430 -38.52 -22.93 -18.77
C LYS A 430 -37.76 -23.64 -17.65
N VAL A 431 -38.42 -23.95 -16.54
CA VAL A 431 -37.79 -24.54 -15.35
C VAL A 431 -38.46 -25.86 -14.99
N SER A 432 -37.90 -26.95 -15.50
CA SER A 432 -38.38 -28.32 -15.23
C SER A 432 -38.18 -28.75 -13.76
N LYS A 433 -37.10 -28.27 -13.13
CA LYS A 433 -36.74 -28.56 -11.74
C LYS A 433 -36.05 -27.34 -11.14
N LEU A 434 -36.42 -26.97 -9.92
CA LEU A 434 -35.80 -25.87 -9.19
C LEU A 434 -35.09 -26.41 -7.94
N VAL A 435 -33.80 -26.10 -7.80
CA VAL A 435 -32.99 -26.46 -6.63
C VAL A 435 -32.45 -25.18 -6.01
N ILE A 436 -32.80 -24.93 -4.75
CA ILE A 436 -32.40 -23.72 -4.03
C ILE A 436 -31.86 -24.08 -2.64
N PHE A 437 -30.83 -23.37 -2.18
CA PHE A 437 -30.34 -23.52 -0.82
C PHE A 437 -29.71 -22.22 -0.29
N ASN A 438 -29.81 -22.03 1.03
CA ASN A 438 -29.39 -20.82 1.77
C ASN A 438 -29.97 -19.52 1.18
N THR A 439 -31.26 -19.52 0.83
CA THR A 439 -31.97 -18.33 0.35
C THR A 439 -32.76 -17.68 1.47
N ALA A 440 -32.82 -16.35 1.49
CA ALA A 440 -33.73 -15.59 2.32
C ALA A 440 -34.68 -14.81 1.40
N VAL A 441 -35.90 -15.32 1.21
CA VAL A 441 -36.97 -14.56 0.57
C VAL A 441 -38.17 -14.52 1.51
N TYR A 442 -38.58 -13.28 1.84
CA TYR A 442 -39.55 -12.92 2.86
C TYR A 442 -41.03 -13.15 2.43
N PRO A 443 -41.98 -13.15 3.39
CA PRO A 443 -43.33 -13.73 3.30
C PRO A 443 -44.39 -13.05 2.40
N ALA A 444 -44.09 -11.96 1.69
CA ALA A 444 -45.11 -11.20 0.96
C ALA A 444 -45.75 -11.96 -0.22
N TYR A 445 -45.16 -13.07 -0.66
CA TYR A 445 -45.63 -13.89 -1.79
C TYR A 445 -46.34 -15.19 -1.37
N LYS A 446 -46.72 -15.34 -0.08
CA LYS A 446 -47.12 -16.63 0.50
C LYS A 446 -48.39 -17.30 -0.03
N LYS A 447 -49.31 -16.60 -0.72
CA LYS A 447 -50.64 -17.19 -1.02
C LYS A 447 -50.83 -17.73 -2.45
N HIS A 448 -50.04 -17.28 -3.43
CA HIS A 448 -50.16 -17.75 -4.82
C HIS A 448 -49.00 -18.66 -5.26
N MET A 449 -47.77 -18.41 -4.79
CA MET A 449 -46.58 -19.13 -5.28
C MET A 449 -46.54 -20.63 -4.92
N PHE A 450 -47.09 -21.04 -3.78
CA PHE A 450 -46.92 -22.41 -3.27
C PHE A 450 -47.94 -23.42 -3.81
N ASN A 451 -49.00 -22.96 -4.47
CA ASN A 451 -50.01 -23.86 -5.04
C ASN A 451 -49.62 -24.40 -6.43
N GLU A 452 -48.62 -23.81 -7.10
CA GLU A 452 -48.22 -24.20 -8.45
C GLU A 452 -46.87 -24.94 -8.53
N LEU A 453 -46.06 -24.92 -7.47
CA LEU A 453 -44.74 -25.56 -7.43
C LEU A 453 -44.78 -26.81 -6.53
N ALA A 454 -45.28 -27.92 -7.08
CA ALA A 454 -45.57 -29.15 -6.33
C ALA A 454 -44.34 -29.98 -5.87
N ASP A 455 -43.09 -29.60 -6.19
CA ASP A 455 -41.92 -30.48 -5.97
C ASP A 455 -40.63 -29.76 -5.49
N VAL A 456 -40.74 -28.81 -4.54
CA VAL A 456 -39.54 -28.22 -3.91
C VAL A 456 -39.08 -29.08 -2.73
N ARG A 457 -37.95 -29.78 -2.88
CA ARG A 457 -37.29 -30.54 -1.79
C ARG A 457 -36.26 -29.68 -1.08
N PHE A 458 -36.49 -29.39 0.20
CA PHE A 458 -35.53 -28.72 1.08
C PHE A 458 -34.51 -29.73 1.64
N MET A 459 -33.21 -29.46 1.51
CA MET A 459 -32.17 -30.19 2.23
C MET A 459 -31.79 -29.42 3.51
N SER A 460 -32.11 -30.00 4.67
CA SER A 460 -31.79 -29.57 6.06
C SER A 460 -32.68 -28.48 6.70
N PRO A 461 -33.37 -28.76 7.83
CA PRO A 461 -34.16 -27.79 8.60
C PRO A 461 -33.43 -27.10 9.77
N HIS A 462 -32.13 -27.35 10.00
CA HIS A 462 -31.47 -26.93 11.24
C HIS A 462 -30.43 -25.83 11.01
N LEU A 463 -30.88 -24.57 10.95
CA LEU A 463 -30.14 -23.40 11.49
C LEU A 463 -30.99 -22.12 11.34
N TYR A 464 -32.12 -22.04 12.05
CA TYR A 464 -32.93 -20.82 12.17
C TYR A 464 -33.20 -20.50 13.64
N ALA A 465 -32.15 -20.12 14.37
CA ALA A 465 -32.27 -19.45 15.67
C ALA A 465 -30.89 -18.92 16.10
N ALA A 466 -30.48 -17.73 15.62
CA ALA A 466 -29.58 -16.80 16.32
C ALA A 466 -29.10 -15.64 15.43
N VAL A 467 -30.00 -14.87 14.78
CA VAL A 467 -29.74 -13.44 14.49
C VAL A 467 -31.10 -12.73 14.38
N PRO A 468 -31.56 -11.96 15.38
CA PRO A 468 -32.69 -11.07 15.19
C PRO A 468 -32.22 -9.78 14.47
N TYR A 469 -32.92 -9.46 13.38
CA TYR A 469 -33.21 -8.12 12.86
C TYR A 469 -32.15 -7.01 13.04
N SER A 470 -31.40 -6.73 11.98
CA SER A 470 -30.97 -5.36 11.64
C SER A 470 -30.41 -5.30 10.21
N ALA A 471 -31.22 -4.84 9.25
CA ALA A 471 -30.75 -4.42 7.93
C ALA A 471 -31.77 -3.50 7.25
N GLU A 472 -32.06 -2.36 7.90
CA GLU A 472 -32.68 -1.20 7.27
C GLU A 472 -31.86 0.07 7.60
N PHE A 473 -30.56 -0.02 7.35
CA PHE A 473 -29.59 1.08 7.35
C PHE A 473 -28.74 0.85 6.09
N MET A 474 -28.86 1.58 4.99
CA MET A 474 -28.82 3.04 4.88
C MET A 474 -29.50 3.53 3.58
N LEU A 475 -30.78 3.92 3.64
CA LEU A 475 -31.36 5.02 2.85
C LEU A 475 -32.50 5.65 3.70
N SER A 476 -32.53 6.98 3.75
CA SER A 476 -33.02 7.87 4.83
C SER A 476 -34.52 8.20 4.93
N PHE A 477 -35.01 8.29 6.20
CA PHE A 477 -36.07 9.13 6.84
C PHE A 477 -37.48 9.23 6.18
N HIS A 478 -38.65 9.19 6.84
CA HIS A 478 -39.15 9.70 8.14
C HIS A 478 -40.46 8.95 8.54
N ASP A 479 -40.78 8.94 9.85
CA ASP A 479 -42.11 8.78 10.49
C ASP A 479 -43.07 7.62 10.10
N PHE A 480 -43.30 6.67 11.02
CA PHE A 480 -44.49 6.62 11.87
C PHE A 480 -44.45 5.39 12.79
N THR A 481 -44.63 5.65 14.07
CA THR A 481 -44.92 4.72 15.15
C THR A 481 -46.28 4.06 14.97
N SER A 482 -46.37 2.73 15.09
CA SER A 482 -47.33 1.96 15.93
C SER A 482 -47.66 0.59 15.35
N PHE A 483 -47.03 -0.49 15.85
CA PHE A 483 -47.65 -1.82 15.88
C PHE A 483 -47.18 -2.60 17.12
N LYS A 484 -48.15 -3.07 17.92
CA LYS A 484 -47.99 -3.93 19.09
C LYS A 484 -47.88 -5.39 18.63
N TYR A 485 -46.90 -6.14 19.14
CA TYR A 485 -46.84 -7.60 18.99
C TYR A 485 -47.46 -8.29 20.20
N ILE A 486 -48.27 -9.33 19.96
CA ILE A 486 -48.75 -10.29 20.96
C ILE A 486 -48.04 -11.62 20.67
N PHE A 487 -47.35 -12.20 21.65
CA PHE A 487 -46.78 -13.55 21.57
C PHE A 487 -47.78 -14.58 22.10
N TRP A 488 -47.88 -15.73 21.44
CA TRP A 488 -48.59 -16.91 21.93
C TRP A 488 -47.59 -18.04 22.11
N THR A 489 -47.63 -18.71 23.26
CA THR A 489 -46.94 -19.99 23.52
C THR A 489 -47.99 -20.99 23.97
N GLU A 490 -47.76 -22.27 23.70
CA GLU A 490 -48.75 -23.36 23.73
C GLU A 490 -49.43 -23.66 25.07
N ASN A 491 -49.21 -22.91 26.15
CA ASN A 491 -49.90 -23.11 27.43
C ASN A 491 -50.41 -21.79 28.05
N GLY A 492 -51.71 -21.51 27.85
CA GLY A 492 -52.64 -20.81 28.75
C GLY A 492 -52.23 -19.54 29.55
N THR A 493 -52.78 -18.39 29.12
CA THR A 493 -53.24 -17.19 29.90
C THR A 493 -52.39 -16.48 30.97
N TYR A 494 -52.13 -15.18 30.70
CA TYR A 494 -51.99 -13.93 31.53
C TYR A 494 -51.35 -14.01 32.95
N ASN A 495 -50.48 -13.09 33.39
CA ASN A 495 -50.69 -11.65 33.52
C ASN A 495 -49.37 -10.91 33.86
N THR A 496 -49.31 -9.63 33.53
CA THR A 496 -48.20 -8.69 33.78
C THR A 496 -48.06 -8.31 35.26
N SER A 497 -46.92 -8.58 35.89
CA SER A 497 -46.42 -7.79 37.05
C SER A 497 -45.00 -8.20 37.52
N ALA A 498 -44.04 -7.29 37.29
CA ALA A 498 -42.88 -7.00 38.14
C ALA A 498 -41.72 -8.04 38.25
N PRO A 499 -40.55 -7.68 38.81
CA PRO A 499 -39.26 -7.65 38.09
C PRO A 499 -38.18 -8.58 38.70
N PHE A 500 -36.97 -8.55 38.13
CA PHE A 500 -35.66 -9.15 38.55
C PHE A 500 -35.14 -10.21 37.54
N ILE A 501 -33.84 -10.39 37.22
CA ILE A 501 -32.54 -9.83 37.63
C ILE A 501 -31.54 -10.06 36.48
N ASN A 502 -30.66 -9.08 36.31
CA ASN A 502 -29.30 -9.12 35.74
C ASN A 502 -28.65 -10.50 35.49
N MET A 503 -28.05 -10.67 34.30
CA MET A 503 -26.63 -11.06 34.22
C MET A 503 -25.97 -10.63 32.90
N SER A 504 -25.42 -9.42 32.93
CA SER A 504 -24.12 -8.99 32.38
C SER A 504 -23.69 -9.43 30.97
N LEU A 505 -23.70 -8.46 30.04
CA LEU A 505 -22.62 -8.23 29.08
C LEU A 505 -22.56 -6.71 28.77
N ASN A 506 -21.75 -6.00 29.55
CA ASN A 506 -21.46 -4.58 29.36
C ASN A 506 -20.48 -4.40 28.19
N LEU A 507 -21.02 -4.00 27.03
CA LEU A 507 -20.34 -3.16 26.06
C LEU A 507 -20.80 -1.72 26.28
N SER A 508 -19.98 -0.87 26.90
CA SER A 508 -20.24 0.57 26.95
C SER A 508 -19.03 1.36 27.44
N LEU A 509 -18.16 1.81 26.52
CA LEU A 509 -17.16 2.87 26.66
C LEU A 509 -16.70 3.17 25.22
N PHE A 510 -16.75 4.34 24.58
CA PHE A 510 -16.89 5.74 24.97
C PHE A 510 -17.23 6.51 23.68
N ILE A 511 -18.37 7.22 23.58
CA ILE A 511 -18.47 8.58 23.01
C ILE A 511 -19.64 9.28 23.72
N LEU A 512 -19.26 10.21 24.61
CA LEU A 512 -19.87 11.48 25.06
C LEU A 512 -21.41 11.62 25.25
N PRO A 513 -21.86 12.27 26.35
CA PRO A 513 -21.62 13.71 26.51
C PRO A 513 -21.16 14.18 27.91
N LEU A 514 -20.12 15.01 27.90
CA LEU A 514 -19.93 16.07 28.89
C LEU A 514 -20.99 17.13 28.63
N PHE A 515 -21.91 17.30 29.58
CA PHE A 515 -22.38 18.57 30.15
C PHE A 515 -23.66 18.26 30.92
N LEU A 516 -23.78 18.84 32.12
CA LEU A 516 -24.95 18.82 33.01
C LEU A 516 -25.08 17.56 33.89
N LEU A 517 -24.42 17.59 35.05
CA LEU A 517 -25.07 17.89 36.35
C LEU A 517 -24.19 17.36 37.50
N PHE A 518 -23.36 18.25 38.05
CA PHE A 518 -23.24 18.34 39.50
C PHE A 518 -24.48 19.12 39.97
N PRO A 519 -25.36 18.55 40.81
CA PRO A 519 -26.34 19.33 41.53
C PRO A 519 -25.84 19.66 42.94
N ILE A 520 -25.87 20.96 43.23
CA ILE A 520 -26.43 21.56 44.45
C ILE A 520 -25.59 21.43 45.73
N HIS A 521 -25.04 22.57 46.14
CA HIS A 521 -25.44 23.18 47.41
C HIS A 521 -25.24 24.69 47.37
N LEU A 522 -26.32 25.45 47.16
CA LEU A 522 -26.44 26.83 47.63
C LEU A 522 -27.93 27.14 47.79
N SER A 523 -28.41 27.09 49.03
CA SER A 523 -29.71 27.60 49.45
C SER A 523 -29.61 29.11 49.68
N SER A 524 -30.40 29.86 48.91
CA SER A 524 -31.05 31.13 49.23
C SER A 524 -30.38 32.08 50.22
N SER A 525 -29.88 33.22 49.72
CA SER A 525 -30.45 34.54 50.05
C SER A 525 -29.71 35.68 49.31
N SER A 526 -30.46 36.37 48.44
CA SER A 526 -30.43 37.82 48.19
C SER A 526 -29.29 38.50 47.39
N PHE A 527 -29.74 39.37 46.47
CA PHE A 527 -29.13 40.61 45.93
C PHE A 527 -28.25 40.59 44.65
N SER A 528 -28.94 40.87 43.54
CA SER A 528 -28.75 42.01 42.60
C SER A 528 -27.41 42.21 41.86
N SER A 529 -27.40 41.96 40.54
CA SER A 529 -27.32 42.99 39.47
C SER A 529 -27.24 42.37 38.04
N PHE A 530 -28.15 42.79 37.17
CA PHE A 530 -28.33 42.50 35.73
C PHE A 530 -27.47 43.47 34.84
N PRO A 531 -27.48 43.46 33.47
CA PRO A 531 -28.10 42.53 32.52
C PRO A 531 -27.26 42.07 31.29
N TYR A 532 -27.84 41.09 30.61
CA TYR A 532 -27.70 40.65 29.22
C TYR A 532 -27.87 41.77 28.16
N SER A 533 -27.04 41.71 27.12
CA SER A 533 -27.35 41.86 25.66
C SER A 533 -25.99 42.15 24.96
N SER A 534 -25.56 41.48 23.89
CA SER A 534 -26.29 41.03 22.72
C SER A 534 -25.56 39.88 22.01
N PHE A 535 -26.32 38.83 21.74
CA PHE A 535 -26.08 37.86 20.68
C PHE A 535 -26.13 38.58 19.32
N LEU A 536 -25.21 38.25 18.42
CA LEU A 536 -25.29 38.43 16.95
C LEU A 536 -25.52 39.85 16.41
N PHE A 537 -24.44 40.49 15.95
CA PHE A 537 -24.50 41.36 14.76
C PHE A 537 -23.12 41.38 14.06
N LEU A 538 -23.08 40.82 12.84
CA LEU A 538 -22.02 40.86 11.80
C LEU A 538 -20.67 40.18 12.11
N PHE A 539 -20.20 39.10 11.47
CA PHE A 539 -20.33 38.62 10.09
C PHE A 539 -20.22 39.73 9.02
N PHE A 540 -19.09 39.74 8.32
CA PHE A 540 -18.74 40.58 7.17
C PHE A 540 -18.47 42.06 7.47
N PHE A 541 -17.19 42.46 7.52
CA PHE A 541 -16.55 43.06 6.34
C PHE A 541 -15.06 43.40 6.60
N PHE A 542 -14.21 43.00 5.63
CA PHE A 542 -12.78 43.34 5.41
C PHE A 542 -11.75 42.78 6.42
N SER A 543 -11.07 41.65 6.20
CA SER A 543 -10.03 41.34 5.19
C SER A 543 -8.86 42.32 5.14
N LEU A 544 -7.65 41.73 5.23
CA LEU A 544 -6.33 42.18 4.75
C LEU A 544 -5.37 42.88 5.75
N PHE A 545 -4.16 42.28 5.86
CA PHE A 545 -2.88 42.79 6.42
C PHE A 545 -2.78 42.82 7.97
N ILE A 546 -1.84 42.20 8.72
CA ILE A 546 -0.46 41.68 8.56
C ILE A 546 -0.15 40.68 9.71
N PHE A 547 0.78 39.74 9.45
CA PHE A 547 1.60 38.77 10.23
C PHE A 547 1.93 38.99 11.76
N PRO A 548 2.65 38.07 12.47
CA PRO A 548 2.32 37.54 13.80
C PRO A 548 3.26 38.02 14.93
N LEU A 549 2.78 38.20 16.17
CA LEU A 549 3.67 38.61 17.29
C LEU A 549 3.55 37.94 18.68
N PRO A 550 2.62 37.03 19.05
CA PRO A 550 2.63 36.52 20.43
C PRO A 550 3.31 35.15 20.68
N LEU A 551 3.79 34.43 19.66
CA LEU A 551 4.45 33.12 19.87
C LEU A 551 5.97 33.22 20.12
N PHE A 552 6.62 34.28 19.65
CA PHE A 552 8.07 34.48 19.82
C PHE A 552 8.44 34.94 21.23
N LEU A 553 7.59 35.78 21.86
CA LEU A 553 7.78 36.21 23.25
C LEU A 553 7.60 35.05 24.23
N LEU A 554 6.64 34.15 23.97
CA LEU A 554 6.40 32.98 24.81
C LEU A 554 7.59 32.01 24.77
N PHE A 555 8.18 31.79 23.57
CA PHE A 555 9.39 30.98 23.42
C PHE A 555 10.64 31.62 24.04
N SER A 556 10.78 32.95 23.97
CA SER A 556 11.92 33.68 24.55
C SER A 556 11.88 33.66 26.08
N ILE A 557 10.69 33.79 26.67
CA ILE A 557 10.50 33.74 28.13
C ILE A 557 10.74 32.32 28.66
N LEU A 558 10.24 31.29 27.96
CA LEU A 558 10.49 29.90 28.32
C LEU A 558 11.98 29.54 28.18
N SER A 559 12.66 30.02 27.13
CA SER A 559 14.10 29.79 26.95
C SER A 559 14.97 30.48 28.02
N PHE A 560 14.56 31.66 28.51
CA PHE A 560 15.22 32.40 29.59
C PHE A 560 15.01 31.78 30.98
N LEU A 561 13.83 31.20 31.23
CA LEU A 561 13.52 30.49 32.48
C LEU A 561 14.23 29.12 32.56
N PHE A 562 14.40 28.45 31.42
CA PHE A 562 15.17 27.21 31.34
C PHE A 562 16.68 27.45 31.43
N SER A 563 17.23 28.54 30.87
CA SER A 563 18.66 28.82 30.92
C SER A 563 19.15 29.24 32.31
N SER A 564 18.39 30.05 33.04
CA SER A 564 18.76 30.53 34.40
C SER A 564 18.73 29.43 35.47
N SER A 565 17.79 28.50 35.36
CA SER A 565 17.67 27.36 36.28
C SER A 565 18.75 26.29 36.03
N PHE A 566 19.15 26.08 34.78
CA PHE A 566 20.19 25.11 34.40
C PHE A 566 21.61 25.62 34.69
N PHE A 567 21.87 26.92 34.51
CA PHE A 567 23.18 27.52 34.77
C PHE A 567 23.53 27.52 36.27
N SER A 568 22.53 27.70 37.14
CA SER A 568 22.68 27.61 38.59
C SER A 568 23.01 26.19 39.06
N PHE A 569 22.44 25.17 38.39
CA PHE A 569 22.77 23.76 38.61
C PHE A 569 24.19 23.41 38.13
N PHE A 570 24.63 24.03 37.03
CA PHE A 570 25.95 23.81 36.43
C PHE A 570 27.10 24.43 37.26
N LEU A 571 26.86 25.58 37.91
CA LEU A 571 27.84 26.21 38.81
C LEU A 571 28.06 25.40 40.10
N LEU A 572 26.98 24.88 40.68
CA LEU A 572 27.03 24.01 41.86
C LEU A 572 27.69 22.64 41.56
N PHE A 573 27.45 22.08 40.37
CA PHE A 573 28.07 20.82 39.95
C PHE A 573 29.56 20.97 39.59
N SER A 574 29.97 22.14 39.06
CA SER A 574 31.36 22.43 38.71
C SER A 574 32.24 22.71 39.93
N ILE A 575 31.69 23.31 41.00
CA ILE A 575 32.43 23.54 42.25
C ILE A 575 32.75 22.22 42.97
N HIS A 576 31.90 21.19 42.82
CA HIS A 576 32.08 19.91 43.50
C HIS A 576 33.04 18.91 42.83
N LEU A 577 33.46 19.17 41.58
CA LEU A 577 34.39 18.31 40.84
C LEU A 577 35.85 18.78 40.85
N SER A 578 36.17 19.83 41.61
CA SER A 578 37.53 20.37 41.73
C SER A 578 38.46 19.57 42.64
N SER A 579 38.03 18.43 43.20
CA SER A 579 38.79 17.68 44.22
C SER A 579 39.10 16.21 43.90
N SER A 580 38.95 15.73 42.66
CA SER A 580 39.46 14.39 42.32
C SER A 580 39.84 14.19 40.86
N SER A 581 40.99 13.53 40.66
CA SER A 581 41.71 13.33 39.40
C SER A 581 41.10 12.26 38.49
N PHE A 582 39.81 12.38 38.17
CA PHE A 582 39.13 11.41 37.30
C PHE A 582 38.00 12.06 36.47
N SER A 583 38.29 12.89 35.46
CA SER A 583 37.21 13.36 34.57
C SER A 583 37.56 13.93 33.19
N SER A 584 38.78 13.81 32.64
CA SER A 584 39.06 14.36 31.30
C SER A 584 38.29 13.65 30.17
N PHE A 585 38.03 12.34 30.30
CA PHE A 585 37.34 11.54 29.28
C PHE A 585 35.80 11.71 29.30
N LEU A 586 35.21 11.84 30.49
CA LEU A 586 33.76 12.08 30.64
C LEU A 586 33.40 13.51 30.23
N TYR A 587 34.27 14.48 30.50
CA TYR A 587 34.08 15.87 30.10
C TYR A 587 34.11 16.04 28.57
N SER A 588 35.05 15.36 27.89
CA SER A 588 35.15 15.32 26.42
C SER A 588 33.93 14.65 25.76
N SER A 589 33.46 13.53 26.31
CA SER A 589 32.32 12.78 25.77
C SER A 589 31.01 13.55 25.93
N PHE A 590 30.85 14.29 27.04
CA PHE A 590 29.65 15.09 27.30
C PHE A 590 29.60 16.38 26.48
N LEU A 591 30.74 17.04 26.25
CA LEU A 591 30.85 18.17 25.32
C LEU A 591 30.54 17.76 23.87
N PHE A 592 30.98 16.57 23.45
CA PHE A 592 30.65 16.03 22.13
C PHE A 592 29.15 15.77 21.98
N LEU A 593 28.51 15.17 22.98
CA LEU A 593 27.05 14.97 23.03
C LEU A 593 26.29 16.31 23.04
N PHE A 594 26.75 17.30 23.80
CA PHE A 594 26.14 18.64 23.85
C PHE A 594 26.26 19.39 22.52
N PHE A 595 27.40 19.30 21.83
CA PHE A 595 27.60 19.85 20.49
C PHE A 595 26.75 19.11 19.44
N PHE A 596 26.62 17.79 19.60
CA PHE A 596 25.80 16.97 18.72
C PHE A 596 24.32 17.34 18.87
N PHE A 597 23.79 17.51 20.08
CA PHE A 597 22.38 17.87 20.30
C PHE A 597 22.04 19.32 19.95
N SER A 598 22.96 20.27 20.13
CA SER A 598 22.69 21.69 19.80
C SER A 598 22.58 21.96 18.29
N LEU A 599 23.22 21.14 17.45
CA LEU A 599 23.10 21.17 15.99
C LEU A 599 21.74 20.67 15.46
N PHE A 600 20.96 19.93 16.26
CA PHE A 600 19.66 19.38 15.86
C PHE A 600 18.46 20.17 16.35
N ILE A 601 18.63 21.09 17.31
CA ILE A 601 17.51 21.80 17.97
C ILE A 601 17.27 23.21 17.41
N PHE A 602 18.24 23.82 16.72
CA PHE A 602 18.09 25.18 16.18
C PHE A 602 18.24 25.22 14.65
N PRO A 603 17.30 25.84 13.90
CA PRO A 603 17.49 26.08 12.49
C PRO A 603 18.60 27.11 12.27
N LEU A 604 19.25 27.00 11.10
CA LEU A 604 20.47 27.71 10.69
C LEU A 604 20.48 29.26 10.76
N PRO A 605 19.39 30.05 10.92
CA PRO A 605 19.52 31.51 11.02
C PRO A 605 20.12 32.02 12.34
N LEU A 606 20.15 31.20 13.41
CA LEU A 606 20.68 31.62 14.72
C LEU A 606 22.22 31.55 14.83
N PHE A 607 22.88 30.87 13.89
CA PHE A 607 24.35 30.72 13.90
C PHE A 607 25.07 32.03 13.56
N LEU A 608 24.43 32.92 12.81
CA LEU A 608 24.97 34.24 12.46
C LEU A 608 24.85 35.26 13.60
N LEU A 609 23.86 35.13 14.48
CA LEU A 609 23.73 35.97 15.67
C LEU A 609 24.67 35.55 16.80
N PHE A 610 25.00 34.26 16.90
CA PHE A 610 25.98 33.77 17.88
C PHE A 610 27.43 34.13 17.53
N SER A 611 27.72 34.42 16.26
CA SER A 611 29.05 34.83 15.80
C SER A 611 29.43 36.26 16.21
N ILE A 612 28.48 37.06 16.71
CA ILE A 612 28.73 38.45 17.13
C ILE A 612 29.15 38.52 18.62
N HIS A 613 28.97 37.46 19.41
CA HIS A 613 29.36 37.42 20.83
C HIS A 613 30.62 36.61 21.15
N LEU A 614 31.34 36.13 20.12
CA LEU A 614 32.58 35.33 20.27
C LEU A 614 33.88 36.15 20.12
N SER A 615 33.83 37.45 20.39
CA SER A 615 35.03 38.30 20.46
C SER A 615 35.78 38.22 21.80
N SER A 616 35.30 37.42 22.77
CA SER A 616 35.89 37.28 24.10
C SER A 616 36.40 35.87 24.44
N PHE A 617 36.49 34.96 23.46
CA PHE A 617 36.97 33.57 23.66
C PHE A 617 38.26 33.23 22.88
N SER A 618 38.96 34.23 22.35
CA SER A 618 40.21 34.05 21.57
C SER A 618 41.46 33.88 22.43
N SER A 619 41.38 34.07 23.75
CA SER A 619 42.55 34.04 24.67
C SER A 619 42.78 32.71 25.38
N PHE A 620 41.91 31.70 25.23
CA PHE A 620 42.07 30.40 25.91
C PHE A 620 42.57 29.26 24.99
N LEU A 621 42.39 29.37 23.68
CA LEU A 621 42.80 28.32 22.72
C LEU A 621 44.26 28.41 22.25
N TYR A 622 44.96 29.51 22.55
CA TYR A 622 46.37 29.67 22.18
C TYR A 622 47.37 28.97 23.12
N SER A 623 46.96 28.52 24.31
CA SER A 623 47.87 27.85 25.27
C SER A 623 47.84 26.30 25.20
N SER A 624 46.89 25.70 24.48
CA SER A 624 46.70 24.24 24.46
C SER A 624 47.28 23.54 23.22
N PHE A 625 47.85 24.28 22.27
CA PHE A 625 48.42 23.73 21.03
C PHE A 625 49.95 23.55 21.05
N LEU A 626 50.64 23.87 22.17
CA LEU A 626 52.10 23.80 22.30
C LEU A 626 52.63 22.70 23.24
N PHE A 627 51.80 21.72 23.62
CA PHE A 627 52.18 20.70 24.62
C PHE A 627 52.12 19.24 24.12
N TYR A 628 52.16 18.99 22.80
CA TYR A 628 52.18 17.62 22.23
C TYR A 628 53.38 17.30 21.32
N PHE A 629 54.39 18.17 21.28
CA PHE A 629 55.68 17.86 20.65
C PHE A 629 56.78 18.12 21.67
N PHE A 630 57.14 17.11 22.46
CA PHE A 630 58.51 16.81 22.90
C PHE A 630 58.45 15.59 23.83
N ILE A 631 59.48 14.73 23.73
CA ILE A 631 59.80 13.54 24.54
C ILE A 631 59.33 12.19 23.94
N HIS A 632 60.19 11.57 23.13
CA HIS A 632 60.91 10.36 23.56
C HIS A 632 62.15 10.09 22.66
N PRO A 633 63.21 9.46 23.19
CA PRO A 633 64.55 9.44 22.60
C PRO A 633 64.85 8.20 21.75
N SER A 634 65.82 8.41 20.87
CA SER A 634 66.71 7.48 20.15
C SER A 634 66.90 6.07 20.72
N SER A 635 66.83 5.04 19.88
CA SER A 635 68.02 4.35 19.32
C SER A 635 67.72 3.07 18.52
N SER A 636 68.51 2.91 17.44
CA SER A 636 69.02 1.68 16.82
C SER A 636 68.10 0.65 16.14
N SER A 637 68.14 0.64 14.79
CA SER A 637 68.93 -0.30 13.96
C SER A 637 68.19 -1.07 12.85
N PHE A 638 68.95 -1.24 11.76
CA PHE A 638 68.82 -2.16 10.60
C PHE A 638 68.06 -1.74 9.32
N SER A 639 68.88 -1.27 8.35
CA SER A 639 69.04 -1.71 6.93
C SER A 639 67.80 -1.83 6.02
N SER A 640 67.78 -1.53 4.71
CA SER A 640 68.70 -0.98 3.71
C SER A 640 67.96 -1.06 2.35
N CYS A 641 68.29 -0.18 1.40
CA CYS A 641 67.96 -0.23 -0.05
C CYS A 641 66.49 0.10 -0.41
N TYR A 642 66.15 0.95 -1.38
CA TYR A 642 66.74 1.19 -2.70
C TYR A 642 66.54 2.65 -3.15
N TYR A 643 67.56 3.17 -3.84
CA TYR A 643 67.52 4.37 -4.68
C TYR A 643 66.53 4.19 -5.85
N HIS A 644 65.77 5.23 -6.20
CA HIS A 644 65.70 5.71 -7.59
C HIS A 644 65.16 7.14 -7.69
N HIS A 645 65.99 8.01 -8.27
CA HIS A 645 65.63 9.31 -8.82
C HIS A 645 64.60 9.18 -9.96
N LEU A 646 63.70 10.16 -10.07
CA LEU A 646 63.47 10.92 -11.31
C LEU A 646 62.62 12.17 -11.03
N GLN A 647 63.30 13.33 -11.14
CA GLN A 647 62.69 14.61 -11.46
C GLN A 647 62.10 14.55 -12.87
N VAL A 648 60.93 15.14 -13.11
CA VAL A 648 60.70 16.05 -14.25
C VAL A 648 59.67 17.10 -13.83
N SER A 649 60.11 18.35 -13.88
CA SER A 649 59.34 19.60 -13.82
C SER A 649 58.61 19.89 -15.13
N LYS A 650 57.39 20.45 -15.07
CA LYS A 650 57.14 21.87 -15.29
C LYS A 650 55.73 22.25 -14.90
#